data_AF-A0A7X3HR78-F1
#
_entry.id   AF-A0A7X3HR78-F1
#
_cell.length_a   1.000
_cell.length_b   1.000
_cell.length_c   1.000
_cell.angle_alpha   90.00
_cell.angle_beta   90.00
_cell.angle_gamma   90.00
#
_symmetry.space_group_name_H-M   'P 1'
#
loop_
_entity.id
_entity.type
_entity.pdbx_description
1 polymer ?
#
loop_
_entity_poly.entity_id
_entity_poly.type
_entity_poly.pdbx_seq_one_letter_code
_entity_poly.pdbx_strand_id
1 'polypeptide(L)'
;MDRRQFLRLGGFLTVSVAATGLAACGGGGNDPPPDPAGDSGNPENFNFVHGVASGDPRPDSVIVWTRVEGTNGKRPVVVRLQVATQDDFAPPTLLVNQPLMARPEWDYTLRNKVTGLSAGTRYYYRFLLGNRASATGRTRTAATAGTALSQLRFAFVSCQDWNANHWAGMEELAQQDLDFIVHVGDYIYEAVPGGSRTGLVEDRHAPLTLPSGTALPDGSVYATTLDDYRYLYRSYRADARLQALHASAPMIAIWDDHEFSDNCWQDRQTYDSDDDLTPRTARRRAANQAWFEFMPADVSFDADNPSFQNIQIYRAFTFGNLATLVMTDERLYRADHIIPEQSTGRAVGSVFLVEADTLAAAEAAKIANAGGVLTPVSMLGDVQRAWWQDRMGGGNTTWKLWGNQLSMLRMEVDITEALSKLIARALVLVNGTLAPVESAMATALASDLAVAKAAGTYVGLGYAALRNVLVSVGIDAAGFDATIKPFIEARLPSVTLLGKFILNADQWDGFNAERKNLMAFLKSNSIRNVVALSGDIHAFFAGQVMDDFDAPSPAPVMVDLVTAGLSSNTLLSSFRAVVDNDQAFAALRDLIYSNVGGTLINTFDSTLRTFNPWLRHVDTNAEGYALVTLTPDKLNCTFHTMQRVSGGTAPSVATGGTQALQVTSNTADVSVL
;
A
#
# COMPACT_ATOMS: atom_id res chain seq x y z
N MET A 1 12.28 -30.64 2.17
CA MET A 1 10.92 -30.44 2.74
C MET A 1 10.68 -31.60 3.70
N ASP A 2 10.48 -31.33 4.99
CA ASP A 2 10.24 -32.38 5.98
C ASP A 2 8.87 -33.04 5.69
N ARG A 3 8.86 -34.38 5.63
CA ARG A 3 7.69 -35.21 5.34
C ARG A 3 6.56 -34.97 6.35
N ARG A 4 6.89 -34.51 7.57
CA ARG A 4 5.92 -34.11 8.61
C ARG A 4 5.28 -32.74 8.37
N GLN A 5 5.96 -31.82 7.70
CA GLN A 5 5.40 -30.52 7.29
C GLN A 5 4.45 -30.67 6.10
N PHE A 6 4.79 -31.53 5.14
CA PHE A 6 3.94 -31.83 3.97
C PHE A 6 2.59 -32.46 4.36
N LEU A 7 2.57 -33.34 5.37
CA LEU A 7 1.33 -33.98 5.84
C LEU A 7 0.45 -33.07 6.71
N ARG A 8 1.01 -32.00 7.32
CA ARG A 8 0.23 -31.04 8.13
C ARG A 8 -0.44 -29.93 7.31
N LEU A 9 0.09 -29.60 6.13
CA LEU A 9 -0.56 -28.73 5.13
C LEU A 9 -1.59 -29.46 4.26
N GLY A 10 -1.70 -30.79 4.39
CA GLY A 10 -2.34 -31.70 3.42
C GLY A 10 -3.87 -31.62 3.27
N GLY A 11 -4.53 -30.61 3.85
CA GLY A 11 -5.99 -30.42 3.71
C GLY A 11 -6.40 -29.35 2.71
N PHE A 12 -5.60 -28.29 2.54
CA PHE A 12 -6.04 -27.05 1.88
C PHE A 12 -5.16 -26.60 0.71
N LEU A 13 -3.83 -26.56 0.87
CA LEU A 13 -2.91 -26.34 -0.23
C LEU A 13 -2.56 -27.68 -0.86
N THR A 14 -3.02 -27.90 -2.08
CA THR A 14 -2.73 -29.11 -2.86
C THR A 14 -1.55 -28.88 -3.80
N VAL A 15 -0.84 -29.95 -4.18
CA VAL A 15 0.30 -29.88 -5.12
C VAL A 15 0.05 -30.82 -6.28
N SER A 16 0.13 -30.30 -7.49
CA SER A 16 0.01 -31.06 -8.74
C SER A 16 1.29 -30.91 -9.57
N VAL A 17 1.72 -31.98 -10.23
CA VAL A 17 2.88 -31.95 -11.13
C VAL A 17 2.39 -31.93 -12.58
N ALA A 18 2.85 -30.96 -13.36
CA ALA A 18 2.64 -30.93 -14.81
C ALA A 18 3.50 -32.03 -15.46
N ALA A 19 2.86 -32.92 -16.23
CA ALA A 19 3.56 -34.00 -16.92
C ALA A 19 3.23 -34.00 -18.41
N THR A 20 4.25 -34.09 -19.26
CA THR A 20 4.08 -34.28 -20.70
C THR A 20 4.08 -35.77 -21.01
N GLY A 21 2.93 -36.33 -21.40
CA GLY A 21 2.90 -37.62 -22.10
C GLY A 21 3.24 -38.86 -21.26
N LEU A 22 2.34 -39.21 -20.34
CA LEU A 22 1.95 -40.59 -20.09
C LEU A 22 0.57 -40.56 -19.45
N ALA A 23 -0.47 -40.82 -20.26
CA ALA A 23 -1.66 -41.41 -19.69
C ALA A 23 -1.20 -42.67 -18.96
N ALA A 24 -1.34 -42.70 -17.64
CA ALA A 24 -0.93 -43.82 -16.82
C ALA A 24 -1.76 -45.06 -17.20
N CYS A 25 -1.28 -45.83 -18.16
CA CYS A 25 -1.70 -47.19 -18.42
C CYS A 25 -0.83 -48.13 -17.58
N GLY A 26 -1.34 -48.53 -16.41
CA GLY A 26 -1.18 -49.88 -15.85
C GLY A 26 0.03 -50.19 -14.95
N GLY A 27 -0.27 -50.74 -13.76
CA GLY A 27 0.66 -51.51 -12.92
C GLY A 27 0.09 -51.79 -11.52
N GLY A 28 -0.58 -52.94 -11.35
CA GLY A 28 -1.40 -53.27 -10.18
C GLY A 28 -0.64 -53.45 -8.85
N GLY A 29 -1.19 -52.83 -7.80
CA GLY A 29 -0.95 -53.10 -6.40
C GLY A 29 -2.22 -52.74 -5.64
N ASN A 30 -2.90 -53.73 -5.08
CA ASN A 30 -4.25 -53.63 -4.52
C ASN A 30 -4.28 -52.89 -3.18
N ASP A 31 -4.10 -51.58 -3.20
CA ASP A 31 -4.79 -50.71 -2.24
C ASP A 31 -5.59 -49.69 -3.06
N PRO A 32 -6.93 -49.67 -2.95
CA PRO A 32 -7.70 -48.67 -3.64
C PRO A 32 -7.32 -47.28 -3.11
N PRO A 33 -7.17 -46.27 -3.98
CA PRO A 33 -7.21 -44.88 -3.50
C PRO A 33 -8.50 -44.68 -2.71
N PRO A 34 -8.52 -43.85 -1.64
CA PRO A 34 -9.74 -43.61 -0.88
C PRO A 34 -10.86 -43.25 -1.85
N ASP A 35 -11.91 -44.05 -1.81
CA ASP A 35 -13.05 -43.96 -2.70
C ASP A 35 -13.63 -42.53 -2.66
N PRO A 36 -13.68 -41.79 -3.78
CA PRO A 36 -14.37 -40.51 -3.85
C PRO A 36 -15.89 -40.68 -3.65
N ALA A 37 -16.41 -41.91 -3.70
CA ALA A 37 -17.83 -42.21 -3.53
C ALA A 37 -18.32 -42.19 -2.07
N GLY A 38 -17.53 -41.70 -1.13
CA GLY A 38 -18.02 -41.22 0.16
C GLY A 38 -18.66 -39.83 0.04
N ASP A 39 -19.81 -39.72 -0.64
CA ASP A 39 -20.72 -38.55 -0.63
C ASP A 39 -20.03 -37.17 -0.75
N SER A 40 -19.14 -37.00 -1.75
CA SER A 40 -18.69 -35.68 -2.16
C SER A 40 -19.88 -34.95 -2.80
N GLY A 41 -20.45 -33.96 -2.12
CA GLY A 41 -21.76 -33.41 -2.46
C GLY A 41 -21.89 -32.94 -3.92
N ASN A 42 -23.13 -32.85 -4.42
CA ASN A 42 -23.44 -32.61 -5.83
C ASN A 42 -22.78 -31.32 -6.40
N PRO A 43 -21.78 -31.40 -7.29
CA PRO A 43 -21.09 -30.24 -7.87
C PRO A 43 -22.00 -29.30 -8.67
N GLU A 44 -23.13 -29.81 -9.17
CA GLU A 44 -24.09 -29.03 -9.95
C GLU A 44 -24.76 -27.92 -9.12
N ASN A 45 -24.78 -28.04 -7.78
CA ASN A 45 -25.34 -27.05 -6.86
C ASN A 45 -24.38 -25.89 -6.55
N PHE A 46 -23.14 -25.93 -7.05
CA PHE A 46 -22.14 -24.89 -6.84
C PHE A 46 -21.97 -24.01 -8.08
N ASN A 47 -21.23 -22.91 -8.03
CA ASN A 47 -20.91 -22.03 -9.15
C ASN A 47 -19.57 -21.30 -8.91
N PHE A 48 -18.91 -20.84 -9.98
CA PHE A 48 -17.71 -20.00 -9.90
C PHE A 48 -18.09 -18.51 -9.86
N VAL A 49 -18.50 -18.02 -8.69
CA VAL A 49 -18.95 -16.62 -8.52
C VAL A 49 -17.78 -15.64 -8.33
N HIS A 50 -16.61 -16.13 -7.89
CA HIS A 50 -15.47 -15.29 -7.48
C HIS A 50 -14.28 -15.39 -8.44
N GLY A 51 -14.51 -15.93 -9.64
CA GLY A 51 -13.50 -16.07 -10.68
C GLY A 51 -12.38 -17.07 -10.36
N VAL A 52 -11.24 -16.84 -11.00
CA VAL A 52 -10.01 -17.63 -10.88
C VAL A 52 -8.84 -16.66 -10.70
N ALA A 53 -7.78 -17.12 -10.04
CA ALA A 53 -6.56 -16.33 -9.89
C ALA A 53 -5.32 -17.22 -9.96
N SER A 54 -4.18 -16.62 -10.30
CA SER A 54 -2.88 -17.26 -10.17
C SER A 54 -1.88 -16.31 -9.53
N GLY A 55 -0.80 -16.82 -8.97
CA GLY A 55 0.17 -15.97 -8.29
C GLY A 55 1.47 -16.66 -7.94
N ASP A 56 2.36 -15.85 -7.38
CA ASP A 56 3.71 -16.22 -6.95
C ASP A 56 4.50 -17.06 -7.98
N PRO A 57 4.73 -16.52 -9.17
CA PRO A 57 5.39 -17.25 -10.24
C PRO A 57 6.83 -17.59 -9.87
N ARG A 58 7.16 -18.87 -10.00
CA ARG A 58 8.51 -19.44 -9.88
C ARG A 58 8.95 -19.99 -11.24
N PRO A 59 10.24 -20.32 -11.42
CA PRO A 59 10.71 -20.92 -12.67
C PRO A 59 9.98 -22.21 -13.05
N ASP A 60 9.54 -22.99 -12.07
CA ASP A 60 8.92 -24.29 -12.29
C ASP A 60 7.53 -24.44 -11.67
N SER A 61 6.98 -23.37 -11.09
CA SER A 61 5.68 -23.44 -10.43
C SER A 61 4.88 -22.14 -10.40
N VAL A 62 3.57 -22.27 -10.23
CA VAL A 62 2.64 -21.17 -9.90
C VAL A 62 1.59 -21.67 -8.89
N ILE A 63 1.01 -20.76 -8.12
CA ILE A 63 -0.26 -21.02 -7.41
C ILE A 63 -1.41 -20.76 -8.38
N VAL A 64 -2.41 -21.64 -8.40
CA VAL A 64 -3.73 -21.39 -9.00
C VAL A 64 -4.80 -21.45 -7.92
N TRP A 65 -5.81 -20.59 -8.05
CA TRP A 65 -6.84 -20.35 -7.05
C TRP A 65 -8.23 -20.25 -7.69
N THR A 66 -9.24 -20.72 -6.98
CA THR A 66 -10.65 -20.38 -7.22
C THR A 66 -11.45 -20.55 -5.92
N ARG A 67 -12.71 -20.08 -5.92
CA ARG A 67 -13.70 -20.38 -4.88
C ARG A 67 -15.01 -20.79 -5.52
N VAL A 68 -15.63 -21.85 -5.00
CA VAL A 68 -16.95 -22.29 -5.45
C VAL A 68 -18.03 -21.88 -4.44
N GLU A 69 -19.11 -21.29 -4.93
CA GLU A 69 -20.24 -20.84 -4.12
C GLU A 69 -21.42 -21.78 -4.31
N GLY A 70 -22.05 -22.23 -3.22
CA GLY A 70 -23.17 -23.16 -3.26
C GLY A 70 -23.43 -23.84 -1.92
N THR A 71 -24.38 -24.77 -1.90
CA THR A 71 -24.71 -25.52 -0.69
C THR A 71 -25.01 -26.98 -0.98
N ASN A 72 -24.51 -27.85 -0.11
CA ASN A 72 -24.71 -29.30 -0.11
C ASN A 72 -24.71 -29.86 1.33
N GLY A 73 -25.15 -29.06 2.31
CA GLY A 73 -25.14 -29.47 3.71
C GLY A 73 -23.74 -29.50 4.34
N LYS A 74 -22.86 -28.56 3.97
CA LYS A 74 -21.47 -28.45 4.47
C LYS A 74 -20.62 -29.69 4.19
N ARG A 75 -20.70 -30.23 2.97
CA ARG A 75 -19.88 -31.37 2.53
C ARG A 75 -18.81 -30.91 1.55
N PRO A 76 -17.61 -31.52 1.52
CA PRO A 76 -16.62 -31.23 0.50
C PRO A 76 -17.14 -31.43 -0.93
N VAL A 77 -16.66 -30.62 -1.87
CA VAL A 77 -17.04 -30.63 -3.29
C VAL A 77 -15.82 -30.93 -4.16
N VAL A 78 -15.96 -31.86 -5.11
CA VAL A 78 -14.91 -32.14 -6.09
C VAL A 78 -14.91 -31.05 -7.15
N VAL A 79 -13.73 -30.46 -7.40
CA VAL A 79 -13.49 -29.49 -8.47
C VAL A 79 -12.26 -29.96 -9.25
N ARG A 80 -12.39 -30.15 -10.56
CA ARG A 80 -11.27 -30.63 -11.39
C ARG A 80 -10.46 -29.45 -11.91
N LEU A 81 -9.16 -29.42 -11.61
CA LEU A 81 -8.20 -28.47 -12.17
C LEU A 81 -7.68 -28.98 -13.52
N GLN A 82 -7.67 -28.10 -14.52
CA GLN A 82 -6.94 -28.29 -15.76
C GLN A 82 -5.90 -27.19 -15.95
N VAL A 83 -4.70 -27.56 -16.39
CA VAL A 83 -3.63 -26.64 -16.79
C VAL A 83 -3.06 -27.08 -18.12
N ALA A 84 -2.87 -26.16 -19.05
CA ALA A 84 -2.45 -26.44 -20.41
C ALA A 84 -1.57 -25.33 -21.00
N THR A 85 -0.83 -25.63 -22.07
CA THR A 85 -0.08 -24.63 -22.85
C THR A 85 -0.93 -23.91 -23.89
N GLN A 86 -2.16 -24.40 -24.14
CA GLN A 86 -3.17 -23.79 -25.02
C GLN A 86 -4.51 -23.71 -24.27
N ASP A 87 -5.37 -22.76 -24.66
CA ASP A 87 -6.64 -22.46 -24.01
C ASP A 87 -7.80 -23.38 -24.41
N ASP A 88 -7.58 -24.31 -25.35
CA ASP A 88 -8.52 -25.37 -25.72
C ASP A 88 -8.55 -26.54 -24.72
N PHE A 89 -7.52 -26.65 -23.86
CA PHE A 89 -7.32 -27.74 -22.90
C PHE A 89 -7.33 -29.14 -23.52
N ALA A 90 -6.92 -29.26 -24.79
CA ALA A 90 -6.84 -30.53 -25.49
C ALA A 90 -5.48 -31.24 -25.29
N PRO A 91 -5.40 -32.56 -25.34
CA PRO A 91 -4.10 -33.24 -25.47
C PRO A 91 -3.42 -32.87 -26.82
N PRO A 92 -2.08 -32.76 -26.88
CA PRO A 92 -1.09 -33.01 -25.82
C PRO A 92 -0.74 -31.77 -24.98
N THR A 93 -1.45 -30.64 -25.16
CA THR A 93 -1.15 -29.37 -24.47
C THR A 93 -1.69 -29.35 -23.04
N LEU A 94 -2.65 -30.22 -22.71
CA LEU A 94 -3.15 -30.48 -21.36
C LEU A 94 -2.10 -31.20 -20.49
N LEU A 95 -1.60 -30.51 -19.47
CA LEU A 95 -0.50 -30.96 -18.59
C LEU A 95 -0.98 -31.41 -17.20
N VAL A 96 -2.07 -30.82 -16.71
CA VAL A 96 -2.70 -31.18 -15.43
C VAL A 96 -4.17 -31.42 -15.69
N ASN A 97 -4.70 -32.50 -15.11
CA ASN A 97 -6.12 -32.83 -15.14
C ASN A 97 -6.51 -33.59 -13.87
N GLN A 98 -6.60 -32.90 -12.74
CA GLN A 98 -6.64 -33.52 -11.41
C GLN A 98 -7.90 -33.10 -10.63
N PRO A 99 -8.60 -34.02 -9.95
CA PRO A 99 -9.66 -33.68 -9.01
C PRO A 99 -9.04 -33.07 -7.73
N LEU A 100 -9.60 -31.95 -7.30
CA LEU A 100 -9.29 -31.27 -6.04
C LEU A 100 -10.54 -31.24 -5.16
N MET A 101 -10.35 -31.09 -3.85
CA MET A 101 -11.44 -31.06 -2.87
C MET A 101 -11.61 -29.65 -2.29
N ALA A 102 -12.68 -28.95 -2.70
CA ALA A 102 -13.09 -27.70 -2.06
C ALA A 102 -13.82 -28.03 -0.75
N ARG A 103 -13.33 -27.48 0.36
CA ARG A 103 -13.76 -27.86 1.71
C ARG A 103 -14.52 -26.72 2.40
N PRO A 104 -15.64 -26.98 3.09
CA PRO A 104 -16.42 -25.96 3.79
C PRO A 104 -15.62 -25.23 4.87
N GLU A 105 -14.71 -25.93 5.55
CA GLU A 105 -13.86 -25.35 6.60
C GLU A 105 -12.93 -24.22 6.08
N TRP A 106 -12.69 -24.17 4.77
CA TRP A 106 -11.90 -23.14 4.08
C TRP A 106 -12.75 -22.30 3.12
N ASP A 107 -14.04 -22.13 3.44
CA ASP A 107 -15.01 -21.39 2.63
C ASP A 107 -15.06 -21.84 1.16
N TYR A 108 -14.85 -23.14 0.91
CA TYR A 108 -14.80 -23.73 -0.42
C TYR A 108 -13.81 -23.06 -1.39
N THR A 109 -12.80 -22.39 -0.84
CA THR A 109 -11.65 -21.92 -1.61
C THR A 109 -10.74 -23.11 -1.97
N LEU A 110 -10.05 -22.99 -3.09
CA LEU A 110 -9.09 -23.96 -3.58
C LEU A 110 -7.79 -23.23 -3.88
N ARG A 111 -6.70 -23.74 -3.31
CA ARG A 111 -5.33 -23.33 -3.64
C ARG A 111 -4.55 -24.56 -4.05
N ASN A 112 -3.98 -24.51 -5.25
CA ASN A 112 -3.14 -25.59 -5.75
C ASN A 112 -1.84 -25.03 -6.31
N LYS A 113 -0.71 -25.53 -5.80
CA LYS A 113 0.60 -25.29 -6.37
C LYS A 113 0.83 -26.25 -7.52
N VAL A 114 0.98 -25.71 -8.73
CA VAL A 114 1.30 -26.50 -9.92
C VAL A 114 2.82 -26.43 -10.11
N THR A 115 3.51 -27.56 -10.03
CA THR A 115 4.97 -27.68 -10.19
C THR A 115 5.34 -28.43 -11.47
N GLY A 116 6.63 -28.46 -11.83
CA GLY A 116 7.11 -29.15 -13.03
C GLY A 116 6.79 -28.40 -14.34
N LEU A 117 6.51 -27.11 -14.23
CA LEU A 117 6.29 -26.24 -15.38
C LEU A 117 7.63 -25.80 -15.98
N SER A 118 7.62 -25.43 -17.26
CA SER A 118 8.76 -24.81 -17.93
C SER A 118 8.87 -23.34 -17.52
N ALA A 119 10.09 -22.84 -17.36
CA ALA A 119 10.36 -21.45 -17.00
C ALA A 119 9.97 -20.46 -18.11
N GLY A 120 9.65 -19.22 -17.73
CA GLY A 120 9.33 -18.12 -18.65
C GLY A 120 8.13 -18.38 -19.58
N THR A 121 7.30 -19.37 -19.26
CA THR A 121 6.31 -19.94 -20.17
C THR A 121 4.91 -19.53 -19.75
N ARG A 122 4.07 -19.17 -20.73
CA ARG A 122 2.65 -18.87 -20.53
C ARG A 122 1.85 -20.17 -20.46
N TYR A 123 0.93 -20.24 -19.51
CA TYR A 123 -0.01 -21.34 -19.35
C TYR A 123 -1.44 -20.82 -19.21
N TYR A 124 -2.39 -21.68 -19.52
CA TYR A 124 -3.82 -21.49 -19.30
C TYR A 124 -4.30 -22.48 -18.25
N TYR A 125 -5.23 -22.06 -17.40
CA TYR A 125 -5.81 -22.91 -16.37
C TYR A 125 -7.31 -22.66 -16.25
N ARG A 126 -8.05 -23.70 -15.87
CA ARG A 126 -9.47 -23.60 -15.52
C ARG A 126 -9.85 -24.64 -14.49
N PHE A 127 -10.97 -24.41 -13.83
CA PHE A 127 -11.58 -25.33 -12.89
C PHE A 127 -12.91 -25.82 -13.45
N LEU A 128 -13.30 -27.05 -13.09
CA LEU A 128 -14.54 -27.66 -13.56
C LEU A 128 -15.34 -28.21 -12.37
N LEU A 129 -16.60 -27.80 -12.30
CA LEU A 129 -17.64 -28.36 -11.44
C LEU A 129 -18.51 -29.28 -12.30
N GLY A 130 -18.30 -30.59 -12.22
CA GLY A 130 -18.90 -31.52 -13.18
C GLY A 130 -18.47 -31.16 -14.61
N ASN A 131 -19.43 -30.78 -15.45
CA ASN A 131 -19.18 -30.34 -16.83
C ASN A 131 -19.09 -28.81 -17.00
N ARG A 132 -19.37 -28.02 -15.96
CA ARG A 132 -19.33 -26.56 -16.03
C ARG A 132 -17.93 -26.04 -15.74
N ALA A 133 -17.40 -25.25 -16.67
CA ALA A 133 -16.10 -24.60 -16.53
C ALA A 133 -16.19 -23.25 -15.79
N SER A 134 -15.12 -22.92 -15.07
CA SER A 134 -14.82 -21.54 -14.67
C SER A 134 -14.44 -20.70 -15.90
N ALA A 135 -14.25 -19.40 -15.71
CA ALA A 135 -13.45 -18.60 -16.65
C ALA A 135 -12.06 -19.23 -16.82
N THR A 136 -11.48 -19.09 -18.02
CA THR A 136 -10.09 -19.47 -18.29
C THR A 136 -9.17 -18.39 -17.75
N GLY A 137 -8.25 -18.77 -16.86
CA GLY A 137 -7.18 -17.90 -16.40
C GLY A 137 -5.91 -18.11 -17.23
N ARG A 138 -5.10 -17.06 -17.33
CA ARG A 138 -3.76 -17.04 -17.90
C ARG A 138 -2.74 -16.81 -16.79
N THR A 139 -1.61 -17.50 -16.87
CA THR A 139 -0.51 -17.36 -15.92
C THR A 139 0.83 -17.46 -16.65
N ARG A 140 1.92 -17.10 -15.97
CA ARG A 140 3.28 -17.17 -16.51
C ARG A 140 4.26 -17.59 -15.41
N THR A 141 5.11 -18.57 -15.68
CA THR A 141 6.24 -18.90 -14.79
C THR A 141 7.36 -17.86 -14.92
N ALA A 142 8.10 -17.63 -13.83
CA ALA A 142 9.26 -16.76 -13.88
C ALA A 142 10.35 -17.36 -14.79
N ALA A 143 11.23 -16.54 -15.35
CA ALA A 143 12.42 -17.07 -16.03
C ALA A 143 13.43 -17.58 -14.99
N THR A 144 14.13 -18.67 -15.31
CA THR A 144 15.20 -19.22 -14.46
C THR A 144 16.26 -18.14 -14.16
N ALA A 145 16.77 -18.10 -12.93
CA ALA A 145 17.82 -17.17 -12.55
C ALA A 145 19.01 -17.22 -13.54
N GLY A 146 19.50 -16.04 -13.94
CA GLY A 146 20.58 -15.90 -14.91
C GLY A 146 20.16 -15.91 -16.39
N THR A 147 18.91 -16.28 -16.72
CA THR A 147 18.39 -16.12 -18.09
C THR A 147 18.31 -14.64 -18.46
N ALA A 148 18.93 -14.25 -19.58
CA ALA A 148 18.86 -12.89 -20.08
C ALA A 148 17.43 -12.52 -20.48
N LEU A 149 16.88 -11.45 -19.88
CA LEU A 149 15.60 -10.87 -20.28
C LEU A 149 15.81 -9.48 -20.84
N SER A 150 15.22 -9.21 -22.01
CA SER A 150 15.20 -7.87 -22.59
C SER A 150 14.21 -6.94 -21.90
N GLN A 151 13.16 -7.49 -21.28
CA GLN A 151 12.09 -6.71 -20.67
C GLN A 151 11.28 -7.52 -19.64
N LEU A 152 10.68 -6.80 -18.68
CA LEU A 152 9.49 -7.20 -17.93
C LEU A 152 8.42 -6.11 -18.03
N ARG A 153 7.15 -6.49 -18.07
CA ARG A 153 6.00 -5.58 -18.00
C ARG A 153 5.11 -5.98 -16.83
N PHE A 154 4.87 -5.07 -15.90
CA PHE A 154 4.00 -5.34 -14.77
C PHE A 154 3.22 -4.10 -14.36
N ALA A 155 2.13 -4.30 -13.64
CA ALA A 155 1.44 -3.23 -12.92
C ALA A 155 1.78 -3.33 -11.43
N PHE A 156 1.74 -2.22 -10.71
CA PHE A 156 1.63 -2.24 -9.26
C PHE A 156 0.47 -1.35 -8.80
N VAL A 157 -0.31 -1.86 -7.85
CA VAL A 157 -1.59 -1.28 -7.40
C VAL A 157 -1.76 -1.44 -5.89
N SER A 158 -2.57 -0.58 -5.30
CA SER A 158 -2.95 -0.59 -3.88
C SER A 158 -4.35 -0.01 -3.69
N CYS A 159 -4.93 -0.19 -2.50
CA CYS A 159 -6.03 0.62 -1.97
C CYS A 159 -7.24 0.70 -2.93
N GLN A 160 -7.99 -0.38 -2.98
CA GLN A 160 -9.18 -0.54 -3.80
C GLN A 160 -10.46 -0.56 -2.96
N ASP A 161 -10.74 0.50 -2.20
CA ASP A 161 -11.94 0.57 -1.35
C ASP A 161 -13.22 0.43 -2.18
N TRP A 162 -14.06 -0.53 -1.78
CA TRP A 162 -15.40 -0.77 -2.32
C TRP A 162 -16.37 0.40 -2.08
N ASN A 163 -16.06 1.25 -1.10
CA ASN A 163 -16.88 2.38 -0.71
C ASN A 163 -16.36 3.72 -1.24
N ALA A 164 -15.45 3.70 -2.23
CA ALA A 164 -14.90 4.90 -2.83
C ALA A 164 -14.78 4.77 -4.36
N ASN A 165 -15.12 5.86 -5.06
CA ASN A 165 -15.03 6.03 -6.52
C ASN A 165 -15.50 4.82 -7.34
N HIS A 166 -14.64 4.27 -8.21
CA HIS A 166 -14.98 3.17 -9.11
C HIS A 166 -13.76 2.35 -9.54
N TRP A 167 -13.99 1.10 -10.00
CA TRP A 167 -12.92 0.19 -10.42
C TRP A 167 -12.76 0.03 -11.94
N ALA A 168 -13.27 0.96 -12.75
CA ALA A 168 -13.13 0.89 -14.21
C ALA A 168 -11.66 0.80 -14.70
N GLY A 169 -10.68 1.26 -13.92
CA GLY A 169 -9.25 1.12 -14.24
C GLY A 169 -8.78 -0.33 -14.29
N MET A 170 -9.46 -1.24 -13.57
CA MET A 170 -9.18 -2.67 -13.64
C MET A 170 -9.53 -3.26 -15.02
N GLU A 171 -10.48 -2.68 -15.76
CA GLU A 171 -10.81 -3.11 -17.13
C GLU A 171 -9.68 -2.77 -18.09
N GLU A 172 -9.09 -1.59 -17.96
CA GLU A 172 -7.93 -1.15 -18.76
C GLU A 172 -6.68 -1.98 -18.42
N LEU A 173 -6.46 -2.26 -17.13
CA LEU A 173 -5.36 -3.11 -16.66
C LEU A 173 -5.49 -4.55 -17.15
N ALA A 174 -6.68 -5.14 -17.12
CA ALA A 174 -6.91 -6.52 -17.56
C ALA A 174 -6.63 -6.74 -19.06
N GLN A 175 -6.63 -5.67 -19.86
CA GLN A 175 -6.29 -5.70 -21.29
C GLN A 175 -4.78 -5.62 -21.56
N GLN A 176 -3.97 -5.32 -20.54
CA GLN A 176 -2.52 -5.23 -20.70
C GLN A 176 -1.88 -6.62 -20.82
N ASP A 177 -0.85 -6.72 -21.66
CA ASP A 177 0.00 -7.91 -21.71
C ASP A 177 1.10 -7.82 -20.63
N LEU A 178 0.70 -8.16 -19.40
CA LEU A 178 1.56 -8.14 -18.22
C LEU A 178 2.18 -9.52 -17.96
N ASP A 179 3.42 -9.51 -17.47
CA ASP A 179 4.12 -10.68 -16.95
C ASP A 179 3.60 -11.07 -15.57
N PHE A 180 3.28 -10.08 -14.75
CA PHE A 180 2.67 -10.22 -13.42
C PHE A 180 2.05 -8.88 -12.97
N ILE A 181 1.29 -8.92 -11.87
CA ILE A 181 0.75 -7.76 -11.17
C ILE A 181 1.27 -7.78 -9.74
N VAL A 182 1.69 -6.63 -9.21
CA VAL A 182 2.05 -6.47 -7.80
C VAL A 182 0.89 -5.77 -7.09
N HIS A 183 0.41 -6.33 -5.97
CA HIS A 183 -0.56 -5.67 -5.10
C HIS A 183 0.10 -5.40 -3.76
N VAL A 184 0.21 -4.12 -3.37
CA VAL A 184 1.05 -3.71 -2.23
C VAL A 184 0.30 -3.47 -0.92
N GLY A 185 -1.03 -3.49 -0.93
CA GLY A 185 -1.80 -3.28 0.30
C GLY A 185 -3.27 -2.99 0.04
N ASP A 186 -4.12 -3.13 1.04
CA ASP A 186 -5.53 -2.71 1.02
C ASP A 186 -6.34 -3.33 -0.11
N TYR A 187 -6.22 -4.65 -0.26
CA TYR A 187 -7.04 -5.44 -1.16
C TYR A 187 -8.51 -5.45 -0.69
N ILE A 188 -8.73 -5.41 0.62
CA ILE A 188 -10.02 -5.16 1.26
C ILE A 188 -9.91 -4.04 2.28
N TYR A 189 -11.04 -3.43 2.60
CA TYR A 189 -11.21 -2.58 3.78
C TYR A 189 -12.07 -3.30 4.82
N GLU A 190 -11.59 -3.39 6.05
CA GLU A 190 -12.25 -4.07 7.17
C GLU A 190 -13.45 -3.30 7.72
N ALA A 191 -13.45 -1.97 7.57
CA ALA A 191 -14.49 -1.08 8.04
C ALA A 191 -15.48 -0.71 6.93
N VAL A 192 -16.78 -0.84 7.22
CA VAL A 192 -17.88 -0.38 6.38
C VAL A 192 -18.39 0.95 6.92
N PRO A 193 -18.38 2.05 6.12
CA PRO A 193 -18.81 3.36 6.59
C PRO A 193 -20.27 3.41 7.04
N GLY A 194 -20.54 4.15 8.12
CA GLY A 194 -21.89 4.45 8.58
C GLY A 194 -22.45 5.70 7.91
N GLY A 195 -23.52 5.58 7.11
CA GLY A 195 -24.21 6.74 6.55
C GLY A 195 -23.57 7.33 5.27
N SER A 196 -23.56 8.67 5.16
CA SER A 196 -23.10 9.39 3.97
C SER A 196 -21.59 9.22 3.77
N ARG A 197 -21.21 8.57 2.67
CA ARG A 197 -19.83 8.32 2.26
C ARG A 197 -19.12 9.65 1.91
N THR A 198 -17.86 9.79 2.28
CA THR A 198 -17.00 10.84 1.73
C THR A 198 -16.69 10.49 0.28
N GLY A 199 -17.11 11.36 -0.64
CA GLY A 199 -17.00 11.11 -2.08
C GLY A 199 -18.19 10.36 -2.66
N LEU A 200 -18.12 10.11 -3.97
CA LEU A 200 -19.13 9.36 -4.71
C LEU A 200 -18.62 7.93 -4.93
N VAL A 201 -19.54 6.98 -4.99
CA VAL A 201 -19.25 5.57 -5.29
C VAL A 201 -20.07 5.17 -6.50
N GLU A 202 -19.53 4.30 -7.34
CA GLU A 202 -20.28 3.74 -8.44
C GLU A 202 -21.44 2.85 -7.99
N ASP A 203 -22.55 2.89 -8.73
CA ASP A 203 -23.77 2.13 -8.44
C ASP A 203 -23.56 0.61 -8.49
N ARG A 204 -22.46 0.15 -9.11
CA ARG A 204 -22.09 -1.27 -9.18
C ARG A 204 -21.69 -1.83 -7.81
N HIS A 205 -21.21 -1.00 -6.89
CA HIS A 205 -20.78 -1.40 -5.56
C HIS A 205 -21.92 -1.26 -4.57
N ALA A 206 -22.69 -2.36 -4.45
CA ALA A 206 -23.77 -2.45 -3.48
C ALA A 206 -23.25 -2.23 -2.04
N PRO A 207 -24.01 -1.58 -1.15
CA PRO A 207 -23.61 -1.43 0.25
C PRO A 207 -23.26 -2.77 0.91
N LEU A 208 -22.15 -2.78 1.64
CA LEU A 208 -21.68 -3.94 2.38
C LEU A 208 -22.39 -4.03 3.73
N THR A 209 -22.64 -5.26 4.20
CA THR A 209 -23.23 -5.53 5.51
C THR A 209 -22.49 -6.70 6.15
N LEU A 210 -21.70 -6.40 7.19
CA LEU A 210 -20.92 -7.41 7.89
C LEU A 210 -21.83 -8.37 8.68
N PRO A 211 -21.61 -9.70 8.60
CA PRO A 211 -22.39 -10.69 9.35
C PRO A 211 -22.43 -10.49 10.87
N SER A 212 -21.33 -10.05 11.48
CA SER A 212 -21.13 -9.96 12.93
C SER A 212 -20.34 -8.71 13.35
N GLY A 213 -20.14 -7.76 12.45
CA GLY A 213 -19.25 -6.62 12.65
C GLY A 213 -19.54 -5.79 13.91
N THR A 214 -18.52 -5.07 14.37
CA THR A 214 -18.59 -4.23 15.57
C THR A 214 -18.78 -2.77 15.17
N ALA A 215 -19.77 -2.10 15.74
CA ALA A 215 -20.07 -0.71 15.45
C ALA A 215 -19.11 0.25 16.18
N LEU A 216 -18.73 1.33 15.49
CA LEU A 216 -17.99 2.47 16.03
C LEU A 216 -18.94 3.64 16.33
N PRO A 217 -18.52 4.62 17.17
CA PRO A 217 -19.35 5.77 17.54
C PRO A 217 -19.80 6.64 16.36
N ASP A 218 -19.04 6.66 15.26
CA ASP A 218 -19.36 7.39 14.03
C ASP A 218 -20.40 6.66 13.15
N GLY A 219 -20.83 5.47 13.57
CA GLY A 219 -21.81 4.63 12.87
C GLY A 219 -21.19 3.65 11.87
N SER A 220 -19.87 3.70 11.63
CA SER A 220 -19.19 2.68 10.85
C SER A 220 -19.16 1.34 11.58
N VAL A 221 -18.94 0.25 10.84
CA VAL A 221 -18.92 -1.11 11.39
C VAL A 221 -17.72 -1.86 10.86
N TYR A 222 -16.87 -2.42 11.72
CA TYR A 222 -15.66 -3.16 11.32
C TYR A 222 -15.76 -4.67 11.49
N ALA A 223 -15.04 -5.40 10.63
CA ALA A 223 -14.97 -6.86 10.61
C ALA A 223 -14.31 -7.40 11.88
N THR A 224 -14.97 -8.33 12.57
CA THR A 224 -14.50 -8.85 13.87
C THR A 224 -14.23 -10.36 13.83
N THR A 225 -14.97 -11.09 13.00
CA THR A 225 -14.93 -12.55 12.91
C THR A 225 -14.37 -13.03 11.58
N LEU A 226 -13.98 -14.31 11.50
CA LEU A 226 -13.57 -14.93 10.23
C LEU A 226 -14.65 -14.84 9.16
N ASP A 227 -15.93 -14.96 9.54
CA ASP A 227 -17.04 -14.84 8.59
C ASP A 227 -17.20 -13.41 8.06
N ASP A 228 -16.85 -12.38 8.84
CA ASP A 228 -16.80 -10.99 8.37
C ASP A 228 -15.70 -10.78 7.32
N TYR A 229 -14.47 -11.23 7.61
CA TYR A 229 -13.37 -11.10 6.65
C TYR A 229 -13.62 -11.91 5.38
N ARG A 230 -14.13 -13.15 5.51
CA ARG A 230 -14.55 -13.94 4.34
C ARG A 230 -15.66 -13.25 3.55
N TYR A 231 -16.62 -12.60 4.23
CA TYR A 231 -17.65 -11.80 3.56
C TYR A 231 -17.04 -10.67 2.74
N LEU A 232 -16.10 -9.91 3.29
CA LEU A 232 -15.41 -8.84 2.57
C LEU A 232 -14.68 -9.37 1.33
N TYR A 233 -13.86 -10.41 1.48
CA TYR A 233 -13.17 -11.01 0.33
C TYR A 233 -14.13 -11.55 -0.74
N ARG A 234 -15.25 -12.18 -0.35
CA ARG A 234 -16.28 -12.62 -1.31
C ARG A 234 -16.89 -11.43 -2.05
N SER A 235 -17.27 -10.38 -1.33
CA SER A 235 -17.86 -9.18 -1.92
C SER A 235 -16.91 -8.55 -2.94
N TYR A 236 -15.66 -8.30 -2.55
CA TYR A 236 -14.66 -7.71 -3.42
C TYR A 236 -14.38 -8.59 -4.65
N ARG A 237 -14.20 -9.90 -4.46
CA ARG A 237 -13.96 -10.84 -5.57
C ARG A 237 -15.17 -11.15 -6.42
N ALA A 238 -16.37 -10.72 -6.04
CA ALA A 238 -17.56 -10.82 -6.88
C ALA A 238 -17.56 -9.79 -8.02
N ASP A 239 -16.74 -8.73 -7.96
CA ASP A 239 -16.63 -7.76 -9.04
C ASP A 239 -15.96 -8.39 -10.28
N ALA A 240 -16.68 -8.37 -11.40
CA ALA A 240 -16.23 -8.98 -12.65
C ALA A 240 -14.93 -8.38 -13.20
N ARG A 241 -14.63 -7.11 -12.89
CA ARG A 241 -13.40 -6.44 -13.34
C ARG A 241 -12.19 -6.93 -12.56
N LEU A 242 -12.34 -7.11 -11.25
CA LEU A 242 -11.31 -7.71 -10.41
C LEU A 242 -11.08 -9.19 -10.79
N GLN A 243 -12.13 -9.93 -11.13
CA GLN A 243 -12.00 -11.30 -11.66
C GLN A 243 -11.25 -11.34 -12.98
N ALA A 244 -11.56 -10.42 -13.91
CA ALA A 244 -10.87 -10.32 -15.20
C ALA A 244 -9.38 -10.01 -15.02
N LEU A 245 -9.05 -9.08 -14.10
CA LEU A 245 -7.68 -8.74 -13.75
C LEU A 245 -6.90 -9.94 -13.20
N HIS A 246 -7.47 -10.66 -12.22
CA HIS A 246 -6.86 -11.89 -11.67
C HIS A 246 -6.72 -13.02 -12.69
N ALA A 247 -7.65 -13.13 -13.64
CA ALA A 247 -7.58 -14.11 -14.72
C ALA A 247 -6.53 -13.74 -15.78
N SER A 248 -6.05 -12.50 -15.83
CA SER A 248 -5.16 -12.01 -16.89
C SER A 248 -3.68 -12.35 -16.68
N ALA A 249 -3.17 -12.30 -15.46
CA ALA A 249 -1.75 -12.47 -15.14
C ALA A 249 -1.57 -12.98 -13.70
N PRO A 250 -0.41 -13.57 -13.36
CA PRO A 250 -0.14 -13.94 -11.97
C PRO A 250 0.00 -12.69 -11.09
N MET A 251 -0.64 -12.70 -9.92
CA MET A 251 -0.51 -11.64 -8.92
C MET A 251 0.49 -12.01 -7.83
N ILE A 252 1.39 -11.08 -7.51
CA ILE A 252 2.29 -11.12 -6.36
C ILE A 252 1.75 -10.11 -5.35
N ALA A 253 1.04 -10.60 -4.34
CA ALA A 253 0.35 -9.75 -3.37
C ALA A 253 1.00 -9.77 -1.99
N ILE A 254 0.95 -8.64 -1.31
CA ILE A 254 1.12 -8.51 0.14
C ILE A 254 -0.13 -7.80 0.70
N TRP A 255 -0.32 -7.83 2.02
CA TRP A 255 -1.33 -6.99 2.69
C TRP A 255 -0.75 -5.66 3.10
N ASP A 256 -1.61 -4.78 3.59
CA ASP A 256 -1.28 -3.68 4.48
C ASP A 256 -2.14 -3.76 5.76
N ASP A 257 -2.58 -2.64 6.32
CA ASP A 257 -3.33 -2.59 7.56
C ASP A 257 -4.79 -3.00 7.38
N HIS A 258 -5.47 -2.55 6.34
CA HIS A 258 -6.91 -2.76 6.15
C HIS A 258 -7.32 -4.21 5.90
N GLU A 259 -6.37 -5.11 5.62
CA GLU A 259 -6.61 -6.56 5.72
C GLU A 259 -6.91 -7.04 7.16
N PHE A 260 -6.60 -6.23 8.17
CA PHE A 260 -6.89 -6.47 9.58
C PHE A 260 -7.61 -5.29 10.25
N SER A 261 -6.96 -4.14 10.37
CA SER A 261 -7.46 -2.94 11.04
C SER A 261 -6.59 -1.76 10.63
N ASP A 262 -7.20 -0.62 10.27
CA ASP A 262 -6.53 0.66 9.97
C ASP A 262 -5.38 0.95 10.96
N ASN A 263 -4.22 1.40 10.45
CA ASN A 263 -3.00 1.76 11.18
C ASN A 263 -2.47 0.71 12.18
N CYS A 264 -2.86 -0.55 12.04
CA CYS A 264 -2.49 -1.58 13.00
C CYS A 264 -0.98 -1.81 13.13
N TRP A 265 -0.59 -2.30 14.32
CA TRP A 265 0.69 -2.96 14.51
C TRP A 265 0.47 -4.33 15.15
N GLN A 266 1.11 -5.36 14.61
CA GLN A 266 1.00 -6.74 15.08
C GLN A 266 -0.48 -7.21 15.13
N ASP A 267 -1.02 -7.42 16.33
CA ASP A 267 -2.42 -7.78 16.56
C ASP A 267 -3.21 -6.71 17.32
N ARG A 268 -2.76 -5.44 17.26
CA ARG A 268 -3.41 -4.28 17.84
C ARG A 268 -4.23 -3.51 16.81
N GLN A 269 -5.39 -3.02 17.21
CA GLN A 269 -6.21 -2.09 16.44
C GLN A 269 -6.09 -0.68 17.06
N THR A 270 -6.37 0.37 16.30
CA THR A 270 -6.10 1.77 16.71
C THR A 270 -7.27 2.72 16.42
N TYR A 271 -8.53 2.24 16.49
CA TYR A 271 -9.70 3.09 16.24
C TYR A 271 -9.91 4.16 17.31
N ASP A 272 -9.54 3.84 18.56
CA ASP A 272 -9.55 4.75 19.71
C ASP A 272 -8.15 4.79 20.36
N SER A 273 -7.88 5.81 21.18
CA SER A 273 -6.54 6.06 21.74
C SER A 273 -6.04 5.05 22.77
N ASP A 274 -6.92 4.21 23.33
CA ASP A 274 -6.57 3.14 24.29
C ASP A 274 -6.74 1.73 23.68
N ASP A 275 -7.13 1.64 22.41
CA ASP A 275 -7.58 0.40 21.78
C ASP A 275 -6.41 -0.58 21.57
N ASP A 276 -5.22 -0.04 21.36
CA ASP A 276 -3.97 -0.75 21.13
C ASP A 276 -3.41 -1.41 22.40
N LEU A 277 -3.87 -1.02 23.59
CA LEU A 277 -3.47 -1.61 24.88
C LEU A 277 -3.90 -3.08 25.01
N THR A 278 -4.94 -3.48 24.29
CA THR A 278 -5.49 -4.84 24.33
C THR A 278 -5.24 -5.60 23.01
N PRO A 279 -4.51 -6.73 23.02
CA PRO A 279 -4.32 -7.52 21.82
C PRO A 279 -5.66 -8.07 21.30
N ARG A 280 -5.82 -8.07 19.98
CA ARG A 280 -6.96 -8.66 19.27
C ARG A 280 -6.53 -9.91 18.50
N THR A 281 -5.73 -10.75 19.13
CA THR A 281 -5.10 -11.95 18.53
C THR A 281 -6.10 -12.83 17.77
N ALA A 282 -7.31 -13.05 18.30
CA ALA A 282 -8.33 -13.85 17.64
C ALA A 282 -8.83 -13.20 16.33
N ARG A 283 -9.05 -11.89 16.32
CA ARG A 283 -9.43 -11.10 15.13
C ARG A 283 -8.28 -11.09 14.12
N ARG A 284 -7.03 -10.86 14.56
CA ARG A 284 -5.86 -10.91 13.66
C ARG A 284 -5.68 -12.27 13.01
N ARG A 285 -5.89 -13.37 13.76
CA ARG A 285 -5.84 -14.74 13.19
C ARG A 285 -6.98 -14.99 12.21
N ALA A 286 -8.17 -14.44 12.45
CA ALA A 286 -9.29 -14.50 11.50
C ALA A 286 -8.97 -13.76 10.19
N ALA A 287 -8.40 -12.56 10.27
CA ALA A 287 -7.89 -11.81 9.13
C ALA A 287 -6.81 -12.58 8.35
N ASN A 288 -5.78 -13.08 9.05
CA ASN A 288 -4.71 -13.88 8.45
C ASN A 288 -5.25 -15.11 7.70
N GLN A 289 -6.22 -15.82 8.30
CA GLN A 289 -6.82 -16.99 7.68
C GLN A 289 -7.62 -16.61 6.42
N ALA A 290 -8.44 -15.55 6.47
CA ALA A 290 -9.19 -15.09 5.31
C ALA A 290 -8.24 -14.65 4.18
N TRP A 291 -7.16 -13.91 4.48
CA TRP A 291 -6.15 -13.55 3.49
C TRP A 291 -5.53 -14.80 2.85
N PHE A 292 -5.12 -15.78 3.66
CA PHE A 292 -4.57 -17.04 3.18
C PHE A 292 -5.56 -17.84 2.33
N GLU A 293 -6.85 -17.79 2.65
CA GLU A 293 -7.90 -18.46 1.88
C GLU A 293 -8.11 -17.84 0.50
N PHE A 294 -8.08 -16.51 0.41
CA PHE A 294 -8.48 -15.80 -0.80
C PHE A 294 -7.32 -15.36 -1.70
N MET A 295 -6.10 -15.21 -1.19
CA MET A 295 -4.98 -14.71 -2.00
C MET A 295 -4.17 -15.84 -2.66
N PRO A 296 -3.77 -15.70 -3.96
CA PRO A 296 -3.04 -16.72 -4.69
C PRO A 296 -1.53 -16.72 -4.38
N ALA A 297 -1.15 -16.68 -3.09
CA ALA A 297 0.23 -16.60 -2.63
C ALA A 297 0.79 -17.99 -2.24
N ASP A 298 2.08 -18.23 -2.41
CA ASP A 298 2.82 -19.43 -1.97
C ASP A 298 3.52 -19.11 -0.64
N VAL A 299 2.75 -19.18 0.45
CA VAL A 299 3.15 -18.74 1.79
C VAL A 299 2.91 -19.83 2.82
N SER A 300 3.57 -19.74 3.97
CA SER A 300 3.35 -20.63 5.11
C SER A 300 2.26 -20.10 6.03
N PHE A 301 1.36 -21.00 6.44
CA PHE A 301 0.30 -20.76 7.41
C PHE A 301 0.16 -21.99 8.31
N ASP A 302 0.03 -21.78 9.62
CA ASP A 302 -0.17 -22.82 10.63
C ASP A 302 -1.42 -22.49 11.47
N ALA A 303 -2.56 -23.08 11.11
CA ALA A 303 -3.82 -22.83 11.82
C ALA A 303 -3.77 -23.21 13.31
N ASP A 304 -2.95 -24.21 13.65
CA ASP A 304 -2.82 -24.74 15.01
C ASP A 304 -1.91 -23.87 15.89
N ASN A 305 -1.07 -23.02 15.29
CA ASN A 305 -0.27 -22.04 16.02
C ASN A 305 -1.21 -20.96 16.63
N PRO A 306 -1.27 -20.83 17.97
CA PRO A 306 -2.17 -19.88 18.62
C PRO A 306 -1.69 -18.42 18.52
N SER A 307 -0.45 -18.18 18.09
CA SER A 307 0.12 -16.84 17.88
C SER A 307 -0.56 -16.10 16.72
N PHE A 308 -0.55 -14.76 16.75
CA PHE A 308 -0.91 -13.96 15.58
C PHE A 308 0.12 -14.06 14.45
N GLN A 309 1.37 -14.45 14.75
CA GLN A 309 2.40 -14.75 13.74
C GLN A 309 2.27 -16.20 13.22
N ASN A 310 1.03 -16.65 12.99
CA ASN A 310 0.75 -17.98 12.45
C ASN A 310 0.82 -18.05 10.92
N ILE A 311 1.30 -16.98 10.29
CA ILE A 311 1.49 -16.84 8.85
C ILE A 311 2.78 -16.05 8.59
N GLN A 312 3.46 -16.33 7.48
CA GLN A 312 4.60 -15.55 7.02
C GLN A 312 4.43 -15.28 5.52
N ILE A 313 4.28 -14.00 5.15
CA ILE A 313 3.93 -13.63 3.78
C ILE A 313 5.04 -12.88 3.03
N TYR A 314 6.06 -12.36 3.70
CA TYR A 314 7.21 -11.75 3.01
C TYR A 314 8.02 -12.78 2.23
N ARG A 315 8.48 -12.42 1.04
CA ARG A 315 9.11 -13.37 0.11
C ARG A 315 9.81 -12.66 -1.04
N ALA A 316 10.69 -13.37 -1.73
CA ALA A 316 11.44 -12.81 -2.86
C ALA A 316 11.24 -13.64 -4.14
N PHE A 317 11.35 -12.98 -5.28
CA PHE A 317 11.20 -13.55 -6.63
C PHE A 317 12.41 -13.15 -7.48
N THR A 318 12.74 -13.97 -8.48
CA THR A 318 13.84 -13.69 -9.41
C THR A 318 13.34 -13.96 -10.82
N PHE A 319 13.54 -12.98 -11.69
CA PHE A 319 13.12 -13.00 -13.08
C PHE A 319 14.36 -12.92 -13.96
N GLY A 320 14.89 -14.08 -14.34
CA GLY A 320 16.09 -14.12 -15.17
C GLY A 320 17.31 -13.51 -14.47
N ASN A 321 18.08 -12.72 -15.22
CA ASN A 321 19.10 -11.83 -14.69
C ASN A 321 18.61 -10.38 -14.52
N LEU A 322 17.36 -10.08 -14.88
CA LEU A 322 16.90 -8.70 -14.99
C LEU A 322 16.48 -8.13 -13.65
N ALA A 323 15.67 -8.86 -12.87
CA ALA A 323 15.11 -8.32 -11.64
C ALA A 323 15.02 -9.36 -10.52
N THR A 324 15.33 -8.91 -9.31
CA THR A 324 14.89 -9.54 -8.06
C THR A 324 13.79 -8.64 -7.47
N LEU A 325 12.63 -9.21 -7.12
CA LEU A 325 11.57 -8.51 -6.40
C LEU A 325 11.54 -9.04 -4.96
N VAL A 326 11.72 -8.16 -3.98
CA VAL A 326 11.63 -8.47 -2.54
C VAL A 326 10.34 -7.85 -2.01
N MET A 327 9.44 -8.68 -1.48
CA MET A 327 8.18 -8.24 -0.86
C MET A 327 8.32 -8.29 0.66
N THR A 328 8.15 -7.16 1.36
CA THR A 328 8.17 -7.06 2.84
C THR A 328 6.76 -7.02 3.44
N ASP A 329 6.67 -7.19 4.76
CA ASP A 329 5.45 -7.23 5.55
C ASP A 329 5.63 -6.22 6.68
N GLU A 330 5.01 -5.07 6.53
CA GLU A 330 5.24 -3.90 7.38
C GLU A 330 4.19 -3.76 8.48
N ARG A 331 3.36 -4.78 8.70
CA ARG A 331 2.28 -4.76 9.70
C ARG A 331 2.42 -5.83 10.76
N LEU A 332 2.79 -7.05 10.38
CA LEU A 332 2.80 -8.17 11.32
C LEU A 332 3.98 -8.13 12.31
N TYR A 333 5.08 -7.50 11.92
CA TYR A 333 6.33 -7.47 12.69
C TYR A 333 6.70 -6.09 13.21
N ARG A 334 6.01 -5.04 12.77
CA ARG A 334 6.31 -3.68 13.20
C ARG A 334 6.08 -3.50 14.70
N ALA A 335 6.85 -2.60 15.29
CA ALA A 335 6.58 -2.03 16.59
C ALA A 335 5.39 -1.08 16.51
N ASP A 336 4.89 -0.72 17.67
CA ASP A 336 3.97 0.41 17.85
C ASP A 336 4.55 1.70 17.28
N HIS A 337 3.69 2.67 16.96
CA HIS A 337 4.12 4.01 16.56
C HIS A 337 5.06 4.61 17.61
N ILE A 338 6.02 5.42 17.16
CA ILE A 338 7.04 5.96 18.07
C ILE A 338 6.42 6.79 19.19
N ILE A 339 5.41 7.59 18.88
CA ILE A 339 4.57 8.27 19.85
C ILE A 339 3.24 7.51 19.88
N PRO A 340 2.92 6.77 20.96
CA PRO A 340 1.65 6.05 21.06
C PRO A 340 0.48 7.03 21.12
N GLU A 341 -0.65 6.69 20.49
CA GLU A 341 -1.88 7.49 20.45
C GLU A 341 -2.42 7.82 21.84
N GLN A 342 -2.23 6.92 22.82
CA GLN A 342 -2.59 7.18 24.21
C GLN A 342 -1.91 8.44 24.78
N SER A 343 -0.68 8.74 24.35
CA SER A 343 0.08 9.87 24.89
C SER A 343 -0.48 11.24 24.46
N THR A 344 -1.19 11.27 23.32
CA THR A 344 -1.81 12.46 22.74
C THR A 344 -3.33 12.45 22.88
N GLY A 345 -3.91 11.28 23.17
CA GLY A 345 -5.35 11.02 23.24
C GLY A 345 -6.03 10.89 21.87
N ARG A 346 -5.28 10.95 20.76
CA ARG A 346 -5.78 10.90 19.37
C ARG A 346 -4.64 10.72 18.37
N ALA A 347 -4.96 10.29 17.14
CA ALA A 347 -3.97 10.08 16.06
C ALA A 347 -3.19 11.34 15.65
N VAL A 348 -3.76 12.54 15.81
CA VAL A 348 -3.03 13.79 15.51
C VAL A 348 -2.05 14.12 16.64
N GLY A 349 -0.77 14.23 16.28
CA GLY A 349 0.36 14.40 17.18
C GLY A 349 1.09 13.09 17.52
N SER A 350 0.50 11.93 17.19
CA SER A 350 1.12 10.61 17.36
C SER A 350 1.46 9.95 16.01
N VAL A 351 0.46 9.92 15.11
CA VAL A 351 0.54 9.33 13.77
C VAL A 351 0.57 10.44 12.72
N PHE A 352 -0.37 11.38 12.78
CA PHE A 352 -0.46 12.47 11.81
C PHE A 352 0.03 13.79 12.38
N LEU A 353 0.69 14.60 11.56
CA LEU A 353 1.16 15.93 11.94
C LEU A 353 1.95 15.92 13.26
N VAL A 354 3.03 15.12 13.28
CA VAL A 354 3.87 14.88 14.44
C VAL A 354 5.05 15.84 14.44
N GLU A 355 5.30 16.52 15.55
CA GLU A 355 6.42 17.48 15.63
C GLU A 355 7.77 16.74 15.56
N ALA A 356 8.64 17.17 14.65
CA ALA A 356 9.80 16.38 14.22
C ALA A 356 10.82 16.14 15.35
N ASP A 357 11.09 17.16 16.17
CA ASP A 357 12.05 17.06 17.28
C ASP A 357 11.52 16.14 18.40
N THR A 358 10.21 16.21 18.68
CA THR A 358 9.51 15.36 19.63
C THR A 358 9.56 13.90 19.18
N LEU A 359 9.29 13.64 17.90
CA LEU A 359 9.37 12.29 17.32
C LEU A 359 10.80 11.73 17.42
N ALA A 360 11.80 12.51 17.00
CA ALA A 360 13.21 12.10 17.06
C ALA A 360 13.67 11.83 18.50
N ALA A 361 13.27 12.67 19.46
CA ALA A 361 13.59 12.47 20.88
C ALA A 361 12.93 11.21 21.44
N ALA A 362 11.68 10.95 21.09
CA ALA A 362 10.95 9.75 21.50
C ALA A 362 11.58 8.47 20.92
N GLU A 363 11.94 8.48 19.64
CA GLU A 363 12.64 7.37 18.98
C GLU A 363 13.98 7.07 19.66
N ALA A 364 14.80 8.11 19.87
CA ALA A 364 16.09 7.97 20.55
C ALA A 364 15.96 7.43 21.97
N ALA A 365 14.95 7.88 22.72
CA ALA A 365 14.66 7.38 24.05
C ALA A 365 14.23 5.91 24.03
N LYS A 366 13.34 5.50 23.11
CA LYS A 366 12.94 4.10 22.93
C LYS A 366 14.14 3.20 22.64
N ILE A 367 15.03 3.62 21.74
CA ILE A 367 16.27 2.89 21.41
C ILE A 367 17.20 2.80 22.62
N ALA A 368 17.46 3.91 23.32
CA ALA A 368 18.34 3.95 24.48
C ALA A 368 17.83 3.03 25.61
N ASN A 369 16.53 3.07 25.88
CA ASN A 369 15.88 2.23 26.89
C ASN A 369 15.94 0.74 26.54
N ALA A 370 16.03 0.39 25.25
CA ALA A 370 16.22 -0.98 24.79
C ALA A 370 17.70 -1.40 24.65
N GLY A 371 18.64 -0.58 25.14
CA GLY A 371 20.07 -0.90 25.08
C GLY A 371 20.68 -0.75 23.68
N GLY A 372 20.12 0.12 22.83
CA GLY A 372 20.65 0.45 21.52
C GLY A 372 20.16 -0.43 20.37
N VAL A 373 19.19 -1.32 20.60
CA VAL A 373 18.60 -2.16 19.55
C VAL A 373 17.41 -1.48 18.88
N LEU A 374 17.17 -1.81 17.61
CA LEU A 374 16.10 -1.21 16.80
C LEU A 374 14.73 -1.87 16.98
N THR A 375 14.63 -3.04 17.59
CA THR A 375 13.39 -3.82 17.72
C THR A 375 12.16 -2.99 18.19
N PRO A 376 12.25 -2.07 19.17
CA PRO A 376 11.10 -1.27 19.64
C PRO A 376 10.70 -0.12 18.71
N VAL A 377 11.45 0.11 17.64
CA VAL A 377 11.28 1.20 16.66
C VAL A 377 11.40 0.66 15.23
N SER A 378 11.01 -0.60 15.05
CA SER A 378 11.20 -1.33 13.81
C SER A 378 9.88 -1.49 13.05
N MET A 379 9.89 -1.27 11.74
CA MET A 379 8.87 -1.65 10.77
C MET A 379 8.94 -3.15 10.41
N LEU A 380 10.13 -3.68 10.14
CA LEU A 380 10.27 -5.06 9.64
C LEU A 380 10.43 -6.10 10.77
N GLY A 381 10.80 -5.65 11.97
CA GLY A 381 11.32 -6.52 13.01
C GLY A 381 12.68 -7.12 12.64
N ASP A 382 13.34 -7.75 13.62
CA ASP A 382 14.76 -8.12 13.49
C ASP A 382 15.02 -9.19 12.42
N VAL A 383 14.16 -10.21 12.36
CA VAL A 383 14.34 -11.36 11.45
C VAL A 383 14.14 -10.95 10.00
N GLN A 384 13.08 -10.19 9.72
CA GLN A 384 12.79 -9.77 8.36
C GLN A 384 13.76 -8.67 7.90
N ARG A 385 14.19 -7.74 8.77
CA ARG A 385 15.25 -6.78 8.44
C ARG A 385 16.53 -7.50 7.99
N ALA A 386 16.99 -8.48 8.77
CA ALA A 386 18.18 -9.26 8.42
C ALA A 386 17.98 -10.04 7.11
N TRP A 387 16.80 -10.62 6.91
CA TRP A 387 16.43 -11.28 5.67
C TRP A 387 16.42 -10.32 4.47
N TRP A 388 15.88 -9.11 4.62
CA TRP A 388 15.88 -8.09 3.58
C TRP A 388 17.30 -7.70 3.20
N GLN A 389 18.19 -7.50 4.19
CA GLN A 389 19.60 -7.21 3.95
C GLN A 389 20.29 -8.35 3.20
N ASP A 390 20.03 -9.60 3.55
CA ASP A 390 20.50 -10.77 2.80
C ASP A 390 20.02 -10.77 1.34
N ARG A 391 18.73 -10.50 1.10
CA ARG A 391 18.16 -10.50 -0.27
C ARG A 391 18.57 -9.31 -1.11
N MET A 392 18.71 -8.14 -0.51
CA MET A 392 19.21 -6.96 -1.21
C MET A 392 20.72 -7.04 -1.44
N GLY A 393 21.49 -7.60 -0.49
CA GLY A 393 22.92 -7.83 -0.64
C GLY A 393 23.28 -8.97 -1.59
N GLY A 394 22.43 -9.99 -1.69
CA GLY A 394 22.63 -11.16 -2.56
C GLY A 394 22.07 -10.98 -3.98
N GLY A 395 22.50 -11.84 -4.91
CA GLY A 395 21.96 -11.91 -6.27
C GLY A 395 22.46 -10.82 -7.22
N ASN A 396 23.00 -11.23 -8.37
CA ASN A 396 23.52 -10.35 -9.43
C ASN A 396 22.45 -10.07 -10.50
N THR A 397 21.31 -9.50 -10.10
CA THR A 397 20.31 -8.99 -11.06
C THR A 397 20.57 -7.54 -11.40
N THR A 398 20.20 -7.12 -12.61
CA THR A 398 20.30 -5.72 -13.05
C THR A 398 19.51 -4.79 -12.14
N TRP A 399 18.34 -5.22 -11.67
CA TRP A 399 17.46 -4.46 -10.79
C TRP A 399 17.12 -5.23 -9.52
N LYS A 400 16.94 -4.47 -8.44
CA LYS A 400 16.33 -4.90 -7.19
C LYS A 400 15.08 -4.07 -6.98
N LEU A 401 13.92 -4.70 -7.09
CA LEU A 401 12.64 -4.10 -6.78
C LEU A 401 12.27 -4.42 -5.35
N TRP A 402 11.76 -3.43 -4.61
CA TRP A 402 11.24 -3.62 -3.27
C TRP A 402 9.75 -3.32 -3.28
N GLY A 403 8.91 -4.36 -3.24
CA GLY A 403 7.48 -4.18 -3.02
C GLY A 403 7.20 -4.08 -1.52
N ASN A 404 6.66 -2.96 -1.11
CA ASN A 404 6.30 -2.68 0.28
C ASN A 404 5.02 -1.85 0.36
N GLN A 405 4.44 -1.81 1.55
CA GLN A 405 3.20 -1.12 1.85
C GLN A 405 3.41 0.40 1.83
N LEU A 406 4.39 0.87 2.60
CA LEU A 406 4.51 2.27 2.97
C LEU A 406 5.59 3.01 2.19
N SER A 407 5.36 4.30 1.95
CA SER A 407 6.31 5.19 1.31
C SER A 407 7.58 5.37 2.14
N MET A 408 8.73 5.29 1.47
CA MET A 408 10.06 5.56 2.01
C MET A 408 10.44 7.05 1.93
N LEU A 409 9.70 7.82 1.13
CA LEU A 409 9.95 9.24 0.90
C LEU A 409 9.52 10.06 2.12
N ARG A 410 10.42 10.94 2.59
CA ARG A 410 10.09 11.88 3.66
C ARG A 410 9.03 12.88 3.22
N MET A 411 8.05 13.10 4.09
CA MET A 411 7.02 14.12 3.96
C MET A 411 6.98 14.98 5.22
N GLU A 412 7.65 16.11 5.12
CA GLU A 412 7.68 17.12 6.17
C GLU A 412 7.20 18.48 5.69
N VAL A 413 6.81 19.31 6.65
CA VAL A 413 6.49 20.72 6.44
C VAL A 413 7.03 21.53 7.61
N ASP A 414 7.70 22.65 7.34
CA ASP A 414 7.92 23.67 8.36
C ASP A 414 6.77 24.67 8.31
N ILE A 415 5.84 24.54 9.25
CA ILE A 415 4.63 25.38 9.29
C ILE A 415 5.01 26.84 9.57
N THR A 416 6.06 27.09 10.35
CA THR A 416 6.53 28.45 10.63
C THR A 416 6.97 29.13 9.35
N GLU A 417 7.80 28.45 8.56
CA GLU A 417 8.29 28.97 7.29
C GLU A 417 7.17 29.07 6.24
N ALA A 418 6.32 28.04 6.14
CA ALA A 418 5.24 27.99 5.18
C ALA A 418 4.23 29.13 5.38
N LEU A 419 3.80 29.34 6.63
CA LEU A 419 2.89 30.44 6.97
C LEU A 419 3.55 31.79 6.78
N SER A 420 4.83 31.94 7.12
CA SER A 420 5.53 33.21 6.92
C SER A 420 5.61 33.60 5.45
N LYS A 421 5.84 32.63 4.56
CA LYS A 421 5.78 32.81 3.10
C LYS A 421 4.37 33.18 2.62
N LEU A 422 3.34 32.48 3.10
CA LEU A 422 1.94 32.79 2.75
C LEU A 422 1.53 34.19 3.19
N ILE A 423 1.85 34.57 4.44
CA ILE A 423 1.51 35.88 5.00
C ILE A 423 2.26 37.00 4.28
N ALA A 424 3.56 36.82 3.99
CA ALA A 424 4.34 37.79 3.22
C ALA A 424 3.75 38.01 1.83
N ARG A 425 3.37 36.94 1.12
CA ARG A 425 2.72 37.03 -0.19
C ARG A 425 1.35 37.71 -0.10
N ALA A 426 0.56 37.38 0.92
CA ALA A 426 -0.73 38.03 1.14
C ALA A 426 -0.59 39.52 1.46
N LEU A 427 0.46 39.93 2.18
CA LEU A 427 0.81 41.33 2.42
C LEU A 427 1.17 42.07 1.12
N VAL A 428 1.94 41.44 0.23
CA VAL A 428 2.26 42.01 -1.10
C VAL A 428 1.00 42.19 -1.96
N LEU A 429 0.07 41.24 -1.90
CA LEU A 429 -1.20 41.33 -2.64
C LEU A 429 -2.06 42.52 -2.19
N VAL A 430 -2.08 42.84 -0.89
CA VAL A 430 -2.83 44.00 -0.37
C VAL A 430 -2.04 45.31 -0.44
N ASN A 431 -0.70 45.23 -0.46
CA ASN A 431 0.19 46.37 -0.59
C ASN A 431 1.37 46.04 -1.52
N GLY A 432 1.19 46.35 -2.80
CA GLY A 432 2.19 46.05 -3.84
C GLY A 432 3.56 46.72 -3.63
N THR A 433 3.67 47.75 -2.78
CA THR A 433 4.97 48.37 -2.48
C THR A 433 5.90 47.45 -1.68
N LEU A 434 5.36 46.39 -1.07
CA LEU A 434 6.12 45.41 -0.30
C LEU A 434 6.77 44.33 -1.18
N ALA A 435 6.44 44.25 -2.48
CA ALA A 435 6.96 43.22 -3.39
C ALA A 435 8.50 43.09 -3.38
N PRO A 436 9.30 44.20 -3.34
CA PRO A 436 10.76 44.09 -3.32
C PRO A 436 11.34 43.40 -2.07
N VAL A 437 10.57 43.33 -0.98
CA VAL A 437 11.00 42.76 0.31
C VAL A 437 10.25 41.49 0.69
N GLU A 438 9.46 40.88 -0.20
CA GLU A 438 8.63 39.70 0.10
C GLU A 438 9.41 38.56 0.78
N SER A 439 10.53 38.16 0.18
CA SER A 439 11.37 37.08 0.71
C SER A 439 12.03 37.45 2.05
N ALA A 440 12.45 38.71 2.21
CA ALA A 440 13.02 39.21 3.46
C ALA A 440 11.95 39.27 4.57
N MET A 441 10.73 39.68 4.24
CA MET A 441 9.58 39.66 5.17
C MET A 441 9.27 38.24 5.62
N ALA A 442 9.20 37.27 4.69
CA ALA A 442 8.94 35.87 5.03
C ALA A 442 10.00 35.32 5.98
N THR A 443 11.29 35.57 5.69
CA THR A 443 12.40 35.12 6.54
C THR A 443 12.37 35.77 7.92
N ALA A 444 12.13 37.08 7.97
CA ALA A 444 12.09 37.83 9.22
C ALA A 444 10.89 37.45 10.09
N LEU A 445 9.70 37.26 9.47
CA LEU A 445 8.51 36.78 10.17
C LEU A 445 8.74 35.38 10.73
N ALA A 446 9.36 34.46 9.97
CA ALA A 446 9.67 33.13 10.47
C ALA A 446 10.58 33.18 11.71
N SER A 447 11.58 34.07 11.71
CA SER A 447 12.44 34.30 12.88
C SER A 447 11.67 34.83 14.08
N ASP A 448 10.74 35.77 13.89
CA ASP A 448 9.92 36.30 14.97
C ASP A 448 8.95 35.23 15.52
N LEU A 449 8.35 34.42 14.64
CA LEU A 449 7.46 33.33 15.03
C LEU A 449 8.20 32.21 15.77
N ALA A 450 9.46 31.93 15.43
CA ALA A 450 10.29 30.99 16.19
C ALA A 450 10.50 31.47 17.64
N VAL A 451 10.63 32.78 17.87
CA VAL A 451 10.68 33.36 19.23
C VAL A 451 9.38 33.11 19.98
N ALA A 452 8.22 33.27 19.32
CA ALA A 452 6.92 32.96 19.93
C ALA A 452 6.75 31.47 20.23
N LYS A 453 7.21 30.57 19.35
CA LYS A 453 7.22 29.12 19.59
C LYS A 453 8.03 28.78 20.83
N ALA A 454 9.24 29.34 20.97
CA ALA A 454 10.08 29.13 22.14
C ALA A 454 9.44 29.69 23.43
N ALA A 455 8.72 30.81 23.34
CA ALA A 455 7.98 31.38 24.46
C ALA A 455 6.66 30.64 24.77
N GLY A 456 6.19 29.76 23.87
CA GLY A 456 4.90 29.09 23.97
C GLY A 456 3.69 30.04 23.88
N THR A 457 3.88 31.27 23.37
CA THR A 457 2.82 32.28 23.26
C THR A 457 3.17 33.38 22.27
N TYR A 458 2.16 33.97 21.63
CA TYR A 458 2.31 35.20 20.84
C TYR A 458 2.23 36.47 21.72
N VAL A 459 1.80 36.34 22.98
CA VAL A 459 1.62 37.48 23.88
C VAL A 459 2.96 38.19 24.08
N GLY A 460 3.00 39.47 23.73
CA GLY A 460 4.21 40.28 23.83
C GLY A 460 5.22 40.08 22.69
N LEU A 461 4.85 39.37 21.62
CA LEU A 461 5.72 39.24 20.44
C LEU A 461 5.98 40.61 19.80
N GLY A 462 7.26 40.99 19.75
CA GLY A 462 7.70 42.32 19.30
C GLY A 462 7.82 42.47 17.78
N TYR A 463 7.90 41.37 17.03
CA TYR A 463 8.17 41.34 15.59
C TYR A 463 9.43 42.14 15.19
N ALA A 464 10.51 41.97 15.96
CA ALA A 464 11.69 42.82 15.84
C ALA A 464 12.38 42.64 14.47
N ALA A 465 12.50 41.39 14.00
CA ALA A 465 13.12 41.13 12.70
C ALA A 465 12.28 41.71 11.56
N LEU A 466 10.97 41.49 11.58
CA LEU A 466 10.08 41.95 10.53
C LEU A 466 9.99 43.47 10.48
N ARG A 467 9.91 44.15 11.63
CA ARG A 467 9.95 45.62 11.70
C ARG A 467 11.21 46.17 11.05
N ASN A 468 12.37 45.55 11.29
CA ASN A 468 13.64 45.99 10.69
C ASN A 468 13.63 45.91 9.16
N VAL A 469 13.03 44.86 8.58
CA VAL A 469 12.87 44.75 7.13
C VAL A 469 11.93 45.83 6.60
N LEU A 470 10.81 46.06 7.28
CA LEU A 470 9.75 46.96 6.84
C LEU A 470 10.14 48.45 6.89
N VAL A 471 11.05 48.84 7.78
CA VAL A 471 11.62 50.20 7.80
C VAL A 471 12.32 50.54 6.47
N SER A 472 12.93 49.56 5.80
CA SER A 472 13.60 49.77 4.51
C SER A 472 12.66 50.18 3.38
N VAL A 473 11.36 49.92 3.54
CA VAL A 473 10.30 50.29 2.59
C VAL A 473 9.35 51.36 3.15
N GLY A 474 9.77 52.07 4.21
CA GLY A 474 9.05 53.23 4.74
C GLY A 474 7.90 52.92 5.68
N ILE A 475 7.79 51.69 6.20
CA ILE A 475 6.81 51.34 7.24
C ILE A 475 7.49 51.49 8.62
N ASP A 476 7.09 52.51 9.36
CA ASP A 476 7.59 52.73 10.72
C ASP A 476 6.84 51.88 11.77
N ALA A 477 7.22 52.02 13.04
CA ALA A 477 6.61 51.25 14.13
C ALA A 477 5.09 51.49 14.26
N ALA A 478 4.63 52.74 14.09
CA ALA A 478 3.22 53.07 14.20
C ALA A 478 2.41 52.49 13.03
N GLY A 479 2.95 52.58 11.81
CA GLY A 479 2.37 51.97 10.61
C GLY A 479 2.31 50.45 10.71
N PHE A 480 3.36 49.81 11.25
CA PHE A 480 3.37 48.38 11.51
C PHE A 480 2.26 47.97 12.48
N ASP A 481 2.17 48.63 13.64
CA ASP A 481 1.18 48.30 14.68
C ASP A 481 -0.26 48.56 14.22
N ALA A 482 -0.47 49.56 13.37
CA ALA A 482 -1.79 49.90 12.85
C ALA A 482 -2.28 48.96 11.72
N THR A 483 -1.38 48.42 10.90
CA THR A 483 -1.78 47.76 9.63
C THR A 483 -1.21 46.36 9.43
N ILE A 484 0.08 46.16 9.71
CA ILE A 484 0.76 44.90 9.42
C ILE A 484 0.52 43.88 10.53
N LYS A 485 0.68 44.30 11.79
CA LYS A 485 0.52 43.41 12.95
C LYS A 485 -0.87 42.76 13.02
N PRO A 486 -2.00 43.51 12.91
CA PRO A 486 -3.32 42.89 12.93
C PRO A 486 -3.55 41.95 11.75
N PHE A 487 -2.96 42.24 10.58
CA PHE A 487 -3.06 41.38 9.40
C PHE A 487 -2.38 40.03 9.62
N ILE A 488 -1.20 40.03 10.25
CA ILE A 488 -0.46 38.82 10.60
C ILE A 488 -1.23 38.04 11.66
N GLU A 489 -1.58 38.68 12.78
CA GLU A 489 -2.18 38.01 13.94
C GLU A 489 -3.53 37.35 13.62
N ALA A 490 -4.30 37.91 12.67
CA ALA A 490 -5.54 37.30 12.19
C ALA A 490 -5.36 35.98 11.41
N ARG A 491 -4.12 35.59 11.08
CA ARG A 491 -3.78 34.42 10.27
C ARG A 491 -2.89 33.41 11.00
N LEU A 492 -2.53 33.68 12.25
CA LEU A 492 -1.66 32.78 13.01
C LEU A 492 -2.47 31.58 13.54
N PRO A 493 -1.94 30.35 13.44
CA PRO A 493 -2.51 29.18 14.09
C PRO A 493 -2.22 29.21 15.59
N SER A 494 -2.65 28.19 16.32
CA SER A 494 -2.08 27.90 17.65
C SER A 494 -0.55 27.90 17.58
N VAL A 495 0.11 28.52 18.55
CA VAL A 495 1.58 28.58 18.66
C VAL A 495 2.21 27.18 18.74
N THR A 496 1.44 26.17 19.17
CA THR A 496 1.87 24.77 19.20
C THR A 496 2.11 24.19 17.80
N LEU A 497 1.42 24.72 16.78
CA LEU A 497 1.55 24.32 15.38
C LEU A 497 2.72 25.00 14.65
N LEU A 498 3.48 25.88 15.31
CA LEU A 498 4.73 26.37 14.75
C LEU A 498 5.83 25.31 14.91
N GLY A 499 6.63 25.13 13.87
CA GLY A 499 7.75 24.19 13.82
C GLY A 499 7.73 23.29 12.59
N LYS A 500 8.68 22.35 12.56
CA LYS A 500 8.74 21.29 11.55
C LYS A 500 7.91 20.08 12.00
N PHE A 501 7.10 19.56 11.09
CA PHE A 501 6.22 18.42 11.32
C PHE A 501 6.41 17.34 10.26
N ILE A 502 6.37 16.10 10.70
CA ILE A 502 6.15 14.91 9.87
C ILE A 502 4.65 14.77 9.63
N LEU A 503 4.25 14.63 8.38
CA LEU A 503 2.83 14.62 8.03
C LEU A 503 2.16 13.28 8.36
N ASN A 504 2.85 12.16 8.14
CA ASN A 504 2.36 10.83 8.44
C ASN A 504 3.51 9.95 8.97
N ALA A 505 3.49 9.69 10.28
CA ALA A 505 4.42 8.84 11.02
C ALA A 505 3.96 7.37 11.10
N ASP A 506 2.86 6.98 10.47
CA ASP A 506 2.60 5.56 10.16
C ASP A 506 3.57 5.04 9.10
N GLN A 507 3.97 5.91 8.17
CA GLN A 507 4.96 5.63 7.13
C GLN A 507 6.37 5.40 7.71
N TRP A 508 7.34 5.11 6.84
CA TRP A 508 8.76 5.04 7.19
C TRP A 508 9.35 6.34 7.79
N ASP A 509 8.62 7.45 7.73
CA ASP A 509 8.97 8.67 8.48
C ASP A 509 8.84 8.54 10.00
N GLY A 510 7.95 7.67 10.48
CA GLY A 510 7.87 7.33 11.89
C GLY A 510 9.02 6.42 12.34
N PHE A 511 9.57 5.60 11.44
CA PHE A 511 10.55 4.54 11.78
C PHE A 511 11.93 4.88 11.23
N ASN A 512 12.37 6.11 11.51
CA ASN A 512 13.50 6.75 10.86
C ASN A 512 14.84 6.04 11.15
N ALA A 513 15.04 5.52 12.36
CA ALA A 513 16.25 4.79 12.73
C ALA A 513 16.41 3.50 11.93
N GLU A 514 15.34 2.73 11.72
CA GLU A 514 15.40 1.55 10.86
C GLU A 514 15.57 1.93 9.39
N ARG A 515 14.87 2.98 8.90
CA ARG A 515 15.08 3.49 7.54
C ARG A 515 16.56 3.80 7.28
N LYS A 516 17.19 4.56 8.17
CA LYS A 516 18.64 4.89 8.09
C LYS A 516 19.50 3.63 8.11
N ASN A 517 19.16 2.63 8.91
CA ASN A 517 19.88 1.36 8.93
C ASN A 517 19.85 0.64 7.57
N LEU A 518 18.66 0.55 6.94
CA LEU A 518 18.49 -0.07 5.62
C LEU A 518 19.22 0.72 4.53
N MET A 519 19.11 2.05 4.53
CA MET A 519 19.78 2.89 3.53
C MET A 519 21.30 2.88 3.70
N ALA A 520 21.79 2.88 4.95
CA ALA A 520 23.22 2.72 5.25
C ALA A 520 23.75 1.37 4.74
N PHE A 521 22.96 0.29 4.85
CA PHE A 521 23.31 -1.02 4.29
C PHE A 521 23.47 -0.95 2.76
N LEU A 522 22.51 -0.39 2.04
CA LEU A 522 22.60 -0.23 0.57
C LEU A 522 23.80 0.66 0.18
N LYS A 523 23.98 1.77 0.88
CA LYS A 523 25.08 2.73 0.63
C LYS A 523 26.44 2.06 0.81
N SER A 524 26.65 1.39 1.94
CA SER A 524 27.93 0.76 2.33
C SER A 524 28.29 -0.43 1.45
N ASN A 525 27.29 -1.17 0.95
CA ASN A 525 27.50 -2.30 0.04
C ASN A 525 27.49 -1.90 -1.44
N SER A 526 27.47 -0.59 -1.75
CA SER A 526 27.43 -0.08 -3.13
C SER A 526 26.27 -0.61 -3.98
N ILE A 527 25.14 -0.91 -3.32
CA ILE A 527 23.90 -1.33 -3.99
C ILE A 527 23.20 -0.05 -4.45
N ARG A 528 23.00 0.11 -5.76
CA ARG A 528 22.50 1.35 -6.40
C ARG A 528 21.32 1.11 -7.35
N ASN A 529 20.93 -0.14 -7.54
CA ASN A 529 19.92 -0.56 -8.50
C ASN A 529 18.58 -0.88 -7.82
N VAL A 530 18.24 -0.15 -6.77
CA VAL A 530 17.03 -0.39 -5.96
C VAL A 530 15.93 0.59 -6.35
N VAL A 531 14.72 0.07 -6.60
CA VAL A 531 13.50 0.85 -6.76
C VAL A 531 12.40 0.26 -5.88
N ALA A 532 11.88 1.05 -4.95
CA ALA A 532 10.71 0.69 -4.16
C ALA A 532 9.40 0.92 -4.95
N LEU A 533 8.42 0.07 -4.68
CA LEU A 533 7.07 0.08 -5.22
C LEU A 533 6.13 0.11 -4.01
N SER A 534 5.57 1.28 -3.72
CA SER A 534 4.84 1.58 -2.48
C SER A 534 3.39 1.98 -2.75
N GLY A 535 2.54 1.92 -1.72
CA GLY A 535 1.12 2.26 -1.74
C GLY A 535 0.70 3.07 -0.53
N ASP A 536 -0.40 2.66 0.12
CA ASP A 536 -1.03 3.21 1.34
C ASP A 536 -1.53 4.67 1.23
N ILE A 537 -0.65 5.60 0.87
CA ILE A 537 -0.86 7.02 1.12
C ILE A 537 -1.90 7.71 0.23
N HIS A 538 -2.53 6.98 -0.68
CA HIS A 538 -3.55 7.47 -1.62
C HIS A 538 -3.12 8.70 -2.44
N ALA A 539 -1.88 8.69 -2.93
CA ALA A 539 -1.31 9.72 -3.79
C ALA A 539 -0.27 9.14 -4.74
N PHE A 540 -0.03 9.80 -5.88
CA PHE A 540 1.10 9.46 -6.74
C PHE A 540 2.33 10.26 -6.34
N PHE A 541 3.36 9.58 -5.83
CA PHE A 541 4.67 10.17 -5.57
C PHE A 541 5.77 9.45 -6.34
N ALA A 542 6.81 10.20 -6.69
CA ALA A 542 8.08 9.62 -7.11
C ALA A 542 9.21 10.49 -6.60
N GLY A 543 10.25 9.87 -6.06
CA GLY A 543 11.36 10.63 -5.50
C GLY A 543 12.58 9.80 -5.17
N GLN A 544 13.57 10.51 -4.65
CA GLN A 544 14.83 9.94 -4.19
C GLN A 544 14.73 9.63 -2.69
N VAL A 545 15.04 8.40 -2.31
CA VAL A 545 15.18 8.05 -0.89
C VAL A 545 16.61 8.34 -0.47
N MET A 546 16.75 9.18 0.56
CA MET A 546 18.04 9.63 1.07
C MET A 546 18.63 8.63 2.05
N ASP A 547 19.96 8.61 2.19
CA ASP A 547 20.65 7.85 3.22
C ASP A 547 20.23 8.26 4.64
N ASP A 548 20.14 9.57 4.84
CA ASP A 548 19.60 10.21 6.02
C ASP A 548 18.98 11.55 5.60
N PHE A 549 17.64 11.66 5.64
CA PHE A 549 16.91 12.89 5.31
C PHE A 549 17.25 14.06 6.25
N ASP A 550 17.70 13.78 7.47
CA ASP A 550 18.02 14.80 8.48
C ASP A 550 19.50 15.24 8.41
N ALA A 551 20.30 14.64 7.52
CA ALA A 551 21.69 15.03 7.34
C ALA A 551 21.81 16.43 6.70
N PRO A 552 22.87 17.21 7.02
CA PRO A 552 23.12 18.50 6.37
C PRO A 552 23.27 18.43 4.84
N SER A 553 23.69 17.27 4.33
CA SER A 553 23.83 16.99 2.90
C SER A 553 23.34 15.55 2.65
N PRO A 554 22.02 15.35 2.52
CA PRO A 554 21.46 14.03 2.28
C PRO A 554 21.87 13.53 0.90
N ALA A 555 22.22 12.24 0.80
CA ALA A 555 22.64 11.61 -0.44
C ALA A 555 21.62 10.57 -0.91
N PRO A 556 21.20 10.59 -2.19
CA PRO A 556 20.22 9.63 -2.69
C PRO A 556 20.81 8.21 -2.76
N VAL A 557 20.04 7.22 -2.30
CA VAL A 557 20.44 5.80 -2.21
C VAL A 557 19.61 4.90 -3.12
N MET A 558 18.31 5.17 -3.22
CA MET A 558 17.38 4.44 -4.08
C MET A 558 16.24 5.35 -4.55
N VAL A 559 15.39 4.84 -5.44
CA VAL A 559 14.14 5.51 -5.85
C VAL A 559 12.96 4.84 -5.17
N ASP A 560 11.93 5.63 -4.85
CA ASP A 560 10.62 5.10 -4.47
C ASP A 560 9.55 5.64 -5.43
N LEU A 561 8.72 4.72 -5.92
CA LEU A 561 7.57 4.98 -6.77
C LEU A 561 6.31 4.58 -5.99
N VAL A 562 5.47 5.56 -5.68
CA VAL A 562 4.27 5.37 -4.85
C VAL A 562 3.04 5.44 -5.75
N THR A 563 2.25 4.36 -5.78
CA THR A 563 0.98 4.35 -6.51
C THR A 563 -0.12 4.99 -5.67
N ALA A 564 -1.00 5.75 -6.31
CA ALA A 564 -2.25 6.17 -5.70
C ALA A 564 -3.13 4.95 -5.37
N GLY A 565 -4.14 5.17 -4.53
CA GLY A 565 -5.18 4.17 -4.35
C GLY A 565 -6.00 4.03 -5.62
N LEU A 566 -6.26 2.79 -6.03
CA LEU A 566 -7.00 2.51 -7.26
C LEU A 566 -8.40 3.14 -7.23
N SER A 567 -9.01 3.20 -6.05
CA SER A 567 -10.29 3.91 -5.85
C SER A 567 -10.42 4.63 -4.51
N SER A 568 -9.59 4.30 -3.52
CA SER A 568 -9.65 4.89 -2.18
C SER A 568 -9.47 6.41 -2.18
N ASN A 569 -10.11 7.08 -1.23
CA ASN A 569 -10.13 8.53 -1.11
C ASN A 569 -8.72 9.15 -1.08
N THR A 570 -8.50 10.16 -1.92
CA THR A 570 -7.19 10.83 -2.07
C THR A 570 -6.63 11.44 -0.79
N LEU A 571 -5.30 11.53 -0.69
CA LEU A 571 -4.62 12.21 0.40
C LEU A 571 -5.12 13.66 0.61
N LEU A 572 -5.34 14.40 -0.49
CA LEU A 572 -5.89 15.75 -0.44
C LEU A 572 -7.24 15.79 0.26
N SER A 573 -8.12 14.83 -0.02
CA SER A 573 -9.45 14.79 0.59
C SER A 573 -9.39 14.58 2.11
N SER A 574 -8.46 13.75 2.58
CA SER A 574 -8.23 13.50 4.01
C SER A 574 -7.74 14.77 4.73
N PHE A 575 -6.71 15.42 4.20
CA PHE A 575 -6.18 16.67 4.79
C PHE A 575 -7.19 17.82 4.72
N ARG A 576 -7.95 17.91 3.62
CA ARG A 576 -9.01 18.90 3.48
C ARG A 576 -10.11 18.72 4.52
N ALA A 577 -10.55 17.49 4.76
CA ALA A 577 -11.56 17.20 5.78
C ALA A 577 -11.11 17.69 7.16
N VAL A 578 -9.83 17.59 7.50
CA VAL A 578 -9.27 18.10 8.77
C VAL A 578 -9.34 19.63 8.84
N VAL A 579 -8.78 20.34 7.86
CA VAL A 579 -8.73 21.83 7.90
C VAL A 579 -10.10 22.49 7.72
N ASP A 580 -11.09 21.76 7.20
CA ASP A 580 -12.47 22.24 7.05
C ASP A 580 -13.33 21.99 8.30
N ASN A 581 -13.09 20.92 9.04
CA ASN A 581 -13.94 20.50 10.16
C ASN A 581 -13.32 20.69 11.55
N ASP A 582 -11.99 20.80 11.67
CA ASP A 582 -11.31 21.09 12.94
C ASP A 582 -10.76 22.52 12.97
N GLN A 583 -11.37 23.33 13.83
CA GLN A 583 -11.02 24.75 14.01
C GLN A 583 -9.55 24.95 14.44
N ALA A 584 -8.93 23.96 15.09
CA ALA A 584 -7.52 24.04 15.48
C ALA A 584 -6.57 24.11 14.27
N PHE A 585 -6.99 23.55 13.12
CA PHE A 585 -6.19 23.46 11.89
C PHE A 585 -6.68 24.39 10.78
N ALA A 586 -7.78 25.13 10.98
CA ALA A 586 -8.37 25.99 9.96
C ALA A 586 -7.39 27.03 9.38
N ALA A 587 -6.44 27.51 10.18
CA ALA A 587 -5.39 28.45 9.72
C ALA A 587 -4.38 27.82 8.74
N LEU A 588 -4.32 26.50 8.65
CA LEU A 588 -3.46 25.77 7.72
C LEU A 588 -4.13 25.53 6.36
N ARG A 589 -5.39 25.97 6.17
CA ARG A 589 -6.17 25.68 4.95
C ARG A 589 -5.41 26.01 3.67
N ASP A 590 -4.81 27.20 3.59
CA ASP A 590 -4.10 27.66 2.39
C ASP A 590 -2.83 26.85 2.06
N LEU A 591 -2.32 26.05 3.00
CA LEU A 591 -1.24 25.08 2.75
C LEU A 591 -1.74 23.82 2.06
N ILE A 592 -3.04 23.52 2.15
CA ILE A 592 -3.68 22.32 1.61
C ILE A 592 -4.46 22.64 0.34
N TYR A 593 -5.32 23.66 0.37
CA TYR A 593 -6.07 24.10 -0.80
C TYR A 593 -6.47 25.57 -0.71
N SER A 594 -6.85 26.14 -1.86
CA SER A 594 -7.51 27.45 -1.92
C SER A 594 -8.70 27.43 -2.87
N ASN A 595 -9.62 28.39 -2.73
CA ASN A 595 -10.76 28.55 -3.63
C ASN A 595 -10.59 29.85 -4.45
N VAL A 596 -10.46 29.72 -5.77
CA VAL A 596 -10.32 30.86 -6.68
C VAL A 596 -11.47 30.82 -7.68
N GLY A 597 -12.39 31.80 -7.61
CA GLY A 597 -13.54 31.87 -8.52
C GLY A 597 -14.51 30.68 -8.44
N GLY A 598 -14.57 30.00 -7.29
CA GLY A 598 -15.38 28.78 -7.09
C GLY A 598 -14.66 27.49 -7.51
N THR A 599 -13.43 27.58 -8.01
CA THR A 599 -12.59 26.43 -8.33
C THR A 599 -11.64 26.11 -7.18
N LEU A 600 -11.61 24.84 -6.78
CA LEU A 600 -10.64 24.33 -5.82
C LEU A 600 -9.26 24.23 -6.48
N ILE A 601 -8.25 24.83 -5.86
CA ILE A 601 -6.86 24.75 -6.25
C ILE A 601 -6.11 23.94 -5.18
N ASN A 602 -5.51 22.82 -5.59
CA ASN A 602 -4.65 22.01 -4.72
C ASN A 602 -3.34 22.76 -4.44
N THR A 603 -3.18 23.34 -3.25
CA THR A 603 -1.91 23.96 -2.82
C THR A 603 -1.03 22.97 -2.07
N PHE A 604 -1.55 21.79 -1.72
CA PHE A 604 -0.80 20.80 -0.98
C PHE A 604 0.40 20.28 -1.75
N ASP A 605 0.25 20.02 -3.05
CA ASP A 605 1.36 19.56 -3.90
C ASP A 605 2.54 20.54 -3.90
N SER A 606 2.27 21.85 -3.94
CA SER A 606 3.32 22.88 -3.91
C SER A 606 3.92 23.03 -2.52
N THR A 607 3.12 22.91 -1.46
CA THR A 607 3.62 22.84 -0.08
C THR A 607 4.59 21.67 0.07
N LEU A 608 4.20 20.45 -0.32
CA LEU A 608 5.06 19.27 -0.24
C LEU A 608 6.36 19.45 -1.02
N ARG A 609 6.30 19.88 -2.28
CA ARG A 609 7.53 20.11 -3.09
C ARG A 609 8.46 21.18 -2.50
N THR A 610 7.91 22.17 -1.79
CA THR A 610 8.72 23.23 -1.17
C THR A 610 9.58 22.70 -0.03
N PHE A 611 9.05 21.79 0.77
CA PHE A 611 9.73 21.27 1.97
C PHE A 611 10.42 19.92 1.76
N ASN A 612 10.14 19.24 0.65
CA ASN A 612 10.63 17.90 0.34
C ASN A 612 11.30 17.89 -1.03
N PRO A 613 12.52 18.46 -1.17
CA PRO A 613 13.17 18.66 -2.47
C PRO A 613 13.56 17.35 -3.19
N TRP A 614 13.48 16.21 -2.49
CA TRP A 614 13.66 14.86 -3.02
C TRP A 614 12.42 14.31 -3.74
N LEU A 615 11.24 14.89 -3.53
CA LEU A 615 10.04 14.55 -4.29
C LEU A 615 10.15 15.16 -5.70
N ARG A 616 10.27 14.29 -6.71
CA ARG A 616 10.34 14.67 -8.12
C ARG A 616 8.96 14.80 -8.74
N HIS A 617 8.01 13.98 -8.29
CA HIS A 617 6.59 14.06 -8.66
C HIS A 617 5.71 14.00 -7.42
N VAL A 618 4.66 14.83 -7.40
CA VAL A 618 3.67 14.92 -6.33
C VAL A 618 2.30 15.20 -6.94
N ASP A 619 1.36 14.28 -6.74
CA ASP A 619 -0.07 14.47 -7.01
C ASP A 619 -0.90 13.86 -5.86
N THR A 620 -1.30 14.72 -4.91
CA THR A 620 -2.06 14.31 -3.72
C THR A 620 -3.55 14.12 -4.01
N ASN A 621 -4.03 14.39 -5.22
CA ASN A 621 -5.45 14.36 -5.58
C ASN A 621 -5.75 13.33 -6.68
N ALA A 622 -4.90 12.30 -6.78
CA ALA A 622 -5.08 11.22 -7.72
C ALA A 622 -5.64 9.96 -7.06
N GLU A 623 -6.52 9.27 -7.79
CA GLU A 623 -6.79 7.84 -7.66
C GLU A 623 -6.23 7.16 -8.92
N GLY A 624 -5.76 5.92 -8.82
CA GLY A 624 -5.38 5.15 -10.01
C GLY A 624 -4.32 4.07 -9.81
N TYR A 625 -3.58 3.80 -10.88
CA TYR A 625 -2.64 2.67 -10.93
C TYR A 625 -1.34 3.02 -11.65
N ALA A 626 -0.32 2.18 -11.47
CA ALA A 626 0.98 2.33 -12.12
C ALA A 626 1.29 1.17 -13.07
N LEU A 627 1.77 1.49 -14.27
CA LEU A 627 2.27 0.54 -15.26
C LEU A 627 3.77 0.68 -15.45
N VAL A 628 4.50 -0.44 -15.35
CA VAL A 628 5.96 -0.46 -15.44
C VAL A 628 6.42 -1.30 -16.62
N THR A 629 7.36 -0.75 -17.38
CA THR A 629 8.21 -1.48 -18.33
C THR A 629 9.65 -1.39 -17.86
N LEU A 630 10.22 -2.54 -17.48
CA LEU A 630 11.58 -2.67 -16.98
C LEU A 630 12.46 -3.29 -18.06
N THR A 631 13.57 -2.66 -18.41
CA THR A 631 14.60 -3.19 -19.32
C THR A 631 15.96 -3.18 -18.61
N PRO A 632 17.03 -3.77 -19.19
CA PRO A 632 18.35 -3.70 -18.59
C PRO A 632 18.82 -2.26 -18.30
N ASP A 633 18.45 -1.29 -19.13
CA ASP A 633 19.00 0.06 -19.04
C ASP A 633 18.13 1.02 -18.22
N LYS A 634 16.82 0.76 -18.12
CA LYS A 634 15.87 1.68 -17.48
C LYS A 634 14.60 1.01 -16.97
N LEU A 635 13.97 1.65 -16.00
CA LEU A 635 12.59 1.43 -15.59
C LEU A 635 11.76 2.63 -16.05
N ASN A 636 10.76 2.38 -16.88
CA ASN A 636 9.73 3.37 -17.22
C ASN A 636 8.46 3.04 -16.43
N CYS A 637 7.96 4.00 -15.65
CA CYS A 637 6.71 3.90 -14.93
C CYS A 637 5.73 4.95 -15.46
N THR A 638 4.50 4.55 -15.75
CA THR A 638 3.42 5.48 -16.09
C THR A 638 2.38 5.41 -14.99
N PHE A 639 2.12 6.54 -14.33
CA PHE A 639 0.98 6.71 -13.46
C PHE A 639 -0.25 7.04 -14.29
N HIS A 640 -1.33 6.31 -14.07
CA HIS A 640 -2.62 6.48 -14.72
C HIS A 640 -3.60 7.06 -13.71
N THR A 641 -3.90 8.35 -13.85
CA THR A 641 -4.86 9.05 -12.98
C THR A 641 -6.26 8.78 -13.49
N MET A 642 -7.09 8.25 -12.60
CA MET A 642 -8.48 7.92 -12.86
C MET A 642 -9.34 9.18 -12.92
N GLN A 643 -10.30 9.18 -13.84
CA GLN A 643 -11.42 10.10 -13.77
C GLN A 643 -12.25 9.78 -12.52
N ARG A 644 -13.01 10.77 -12.03
CA ARG A 644 -13.94 10.57 -10.91
C ARG A 644 -15.30 10.15 -11.43
N VAL A 645 -16.01 9.35 -10.65
CA VAL A 645 -17.41 9.00 -10.91
C VAL A 645 -18.28 10.27 -11.03
N SER A 646 -19.26 10.25 -11.94
CA SER A 646 -20.23 11.33 -12.10
C SER A 646 -21.65 10.76 -11.95
N GLY A 647 -22.42 11.26 -10.98
CA GLY A 647 -23.78 10.80 -10.74
C GLY A 647 -23.91 9.29 -10.48
N GLY A 648 -22.93 8.67 -9.81
CA GLY A 648 -22.91 7.23 -9.50
C GLY A 648 -22.48 6.32 -10.67
N THR A 649 -22.21 6.87 -11.85
CA THR A 649 -21.78 6.08 -13.01
C THR A 649 -20.29 6.25 -13.29
N ALA A 650 -19.58 5.13 -13.46
CA ALA A 650 -18.18 5.15 -13.88
C ALA A 650 -18.04 5.72 -15.31
N PRO A 651 -16.97 6.49 -15.60
CA PRO A 651 -16.72 7.04 -16.91
C PRO A 651 -16.40 5.94 -17.92
N SER A 652 -16.73 6.17 -19.19
CA SER A 652 -16.49 5.20 -20.28
C SER A 652 -15.02 5.01 -20.61
N VAL A 653 -14.19 6.02 -20.33
CA VAL A 653 -12.73 5.94 -20.32
C VAL A 653 -12.30 6.19 -18.88
N ALA A 654 -11.62 5.21 -18.30
CA ALA A 654 -11.31 5.23 -16.89
C ALA A 654 -10.13 6.19 -16.60
N THR A 655 -9.07 6.09 -17.37
CA THR A 655 -7.90 6.99 -17.26
C THR A 655 -8.25 8.39 -17.80
N GLY A 656 -8.07 9.42 -16.97
CA GLY A 656 -8.22 10.84 -17.34
C GLY A 656 -6.90 11.53 -17.68
N GLY A 657 -5.78 11.01 -17.20
CA GLY A 657 -4.45 11.55 -17.46
C GLY A 657 -3.36 10.56 -17.13
N THR A 658 -2.17 10.80 -17.68
CA THR A 658 -0.99 9.97 -17.40
C THR A 658 0.23 10.82 -17.11
N GLN A 659 1.06 10.38 -16.16
CA GLN A 659 2.39 10.92 -15.92
C GLN A 659 3.44 9.84 -16.12
N ALA A 660 4.39 10.07 -17.03
CA ALA A 660 5.51 9.16 -17.26
C ALA A 660 6.71 9.54 -16.38
N LEU A 661 7.39 8.51 -15.88
CA LEU A 661 8.57 8.56 -15.02
C LEU A 661 9.63 7.61 -15.55
N GLN A 662 10.91 7.95 -15.37
CA GLN A 662 12.02 7.09 -15.76
C GLN A 662 13.11 7.04 -14.70
N VAL A 663 13.55 5.82 -14.38
CA VAL A 663 14.75 5.56 -13.57
C VAL A 663 15.78 4.91 -14.47
N THR A 664 17.00 5.45 -14.49
CA THR A 664 18.12 4.82 -15.21
C THR A 664 18.73 3.72 -14.36
N SER A 665 19.17 2.62 -14.97
CA SER A 665 19.80 1.53 -14.23
C SER A 665 21.00 2.01 -13.41
N ASN A 666 21.13 1.47 -12.19
CA ASN A 666 22.19 1.81 -11.24
C ASN A 666 22.23 3.29 -10.79
N THR A 667 21.15 4.05 -10.97
CA THR A 667 21.01 5.40 -10.40
C THR A 667 19.94 5.44 -9.32
N ALA A 668 20.16 6.28 -8.32
CA ALA A 668 19.17 6.63 -7.30
C ALA A 668 18.45 7.92 -7.69
N ASP A 669 18.01 8.03 -8.95
CA ASP A 669 17.35 9.23 -9.47
C ASP A 669 16.21 8.88 -10.42
N VAL A 670 15.18 9.73 -10.40
CA VAL A 670 13.96 9.58 -11.20
C VAL A 670 13.65 10.87 -11.92
N SER A 671 13.44 10.75 -13.24
CA SER A 671 13.03 11.86 -14.09
C SER A 671 11.53 11.82 -14.35
N VAL A 672 10.90 12.98 -14.29
CA VAL A 672 9.52 13.20 -14.76
C VAL A 672 9.59 13.59 -16.24
N LEU A 673 8.90 12.85 -17.09
CA LEU A 673 8.96 12.97 -18.56
C LEU A 673 7.86 13.86 -19.14
#